data_AF-A0A2L2SVY0-F1
#
_entry.id   AF-A0A2L2SVY0-F1
#
_cell.length_a   1.000
_cell.length_b   1.000
_cell.length_c   1.000
_cell.angle_alpha   90.00
_cell.angle_beta   90.00
_cell.angle_gamma   90.00
#
_symmetry.space_group_name_H-M   'P 1'
#
loop_
_entity.id
_entity.type
_entity.pdbx_description
1 polymer ?
#
loop_
_entity_poly.entity_id
_entity_poly.type
_entity_poly.pdbx_seq_one_letter_code
_entity_poly.pdbx_strand_id
1 'polypeptide(L)'
;MQGSRLSWLLAALVPFTLGQTIDVDGEAVPADESNVAPAWAKPVTAASKNSFVESAPQLTDAVLANLTDLNLSDIELFYFADAKTSKKRHAVSDSKCKIFPGDKAFPSKFIWNVLDLLTGGALISTVPLGSACYKGEHYDEDKCLFLKDQWHNSTTHIDDPTSVMSPLFQGATCEPSNAESGSKCTIGGFPLYSIKATNVAQIQLAVNFARSLNIRLVVHNTGHDFLGKSTGAGALSIWTHHLKDVKFTKNYRGASSYTGPAFKIGAGVQVKDLYEAADREGYTAVGGECRDVGVAGGYLPGGGHSPLSPIAGLAADQLLSADIVTPDGRFVTADEKQNTDLFWAIRGGGPATWGVVVSMTVRVYPKMSFAGMTWSVNTKEVGISEEALFKALEAYWRRFPEYSDKKSYGYSFLFPAGNGSYLWTMNPWMIPNISVAEFKKMVQPLLDEWKELGVDPKPEFFQHDSFYPAWKKHFPAENVGNYNGRSGSRLIPRKNWDDPKLLDKTIETLKSILSEDGILIIYNINAEQTKETPPNSANPAWRDADMFVITALNWDVNDPEEKIAEVNNKITFDIMERLKAVTPGGGGYGNEGDVMDPEFGQSFFGSNYKKLYQLKQKIDPYGVFYAPTAVGSEDWYITGQPAYVTKQTGRLCHK
;
A
#
# COMPACT_ATOMS: atom_id res chain seq x y z
N MET A 1 70.15 34.60 4.29
CA MET A 1 69.12 35.34 3.55
C MET A 1 68.27 34.31 2.80
N GLN A 2 66.94 34.42 2.92
CA GLN A 2 65.83 33.98 2.03
C GLN A 2 66.15 32.95 0.92
N GLY A 3 65.39 31.90 0.61
CA GLY A 3 64.00 31.48 0.80
C GLY A 3 63.91 30.08 0.13
N SER A 4 62.98 29.17 0.41
CA SER A 4 61.60 29.14 -0.08
C SER A 4 61.02 27.81 0.42
N ARG A 5 59.91 27.82 1.15
CA ARG A 5 59.05 26.65 1.36
C ARG A 5 57.66 27.01 0.83
N LEU A 6 57.21 26.22 -0.14
CA LEU A 6 55.87 26.23 -0.72
C LEU A 6 54.83 26.00 0.39
N SER A 7 53.94 26.98 0.57
CA SER A 7 52.75 26.85 1.42
C SER A 7 51.55 26.44 0.57
N TRP A 8 50.78 25.52 1.12
CA TRP A 8 49.50 25.03 0.62
C TRP A 8 48.47 26.17 0.55
N LEU A 9 47.79 26.30 -0.58
CA LEU A 9 46.57 27.09 -0.73
C LEU A 9 45.41 26.33 -0.07
N LEU A 10 45.02 26.75 1.13
CA LEU A 10 43.67 26.53 1.64
C LEU A 10 42.72 27.34 0.75
N ALA A 11 41.91 26.65 -0.05
CA ALA A 11 40.69 27.23 -0.60
C ALA A 11 39.76 27.53 0.58
N ALA A 12 39.60 28.81 0.89
CA ALA A 12 38.61 29.26 1.85
C ALA A 12 37.21 28.88 1.34
N LEU A 13 36.50 28.06 2.10
CA LEU A 13 35.06 27.86 2.01
C LEU A 13 34.39 29.22 2.17
N VAL A 14 33.79 29.73 1.10
CA VAL A 14 32.85 30.86 1.18
C VAL A 14 31.53 30.29 1.69
N PRO A 15 31.00 30.73 2.84
CA PRO A 15 29.69 30.29 3.27
C PRO A 15 28.64 30.96 2.37
N PHE A 16 27.77 30.16 1.76
CA PHE A 16 26.55 30.63 1.10
C PHE A 16 25.59 31.16 2.17
N THR A 17 25.80 32.38 2.64
CA THR A 17 24.89 33.05 3.57
C THR A 17 23.77 33.76 2.81
N LEU A 18 22.74 33.01 2.46
CA LEU A 18 21.36 33.47 2.55
C LEU A 18 20.62 32.52 3.50
N GLY A 19 21.18 32.36 4.70
CA GLY A 19 20.49 31.69 5.80
C GLY A 19 19.46 32.64 6.38
N GLN A 20 18.29 32.10 6.72
CA GLN A 20 17.29 32.82 7.52
C GLN A 20 17.94 33.29 8.82
N THR A 21 17.56 34.45 9.34
CA THR A 21 18.01 34.91 10.66
C THR A 21 16.87 34.83 11.64
N ILE A 22 17.15 34.37 12.85
CA ILE A 22 16.24 34.42 13.99
C ILE A 22 16.67 35.50 14.98
N ASP A 23 15.73 35.96 15.79
CA ASP A 23 15.99 36.84 16.93
C ASP A 23 16.24 35.98 18.18
N VAL A 24 17.46 36.04 18.73
CA VAL A 24 17.81 35.43 20.02
C VAL A 24 18.27 36.54 20.95
N ASP A 25 17.50 36.81 22.00
CA ASP A 25 17.77 37.85 23.00
C ASP A 25 18.01 39.26 22.40
N GLY A 26 17.37 39.58 21.27
CA GLY A 26 17.50 40.88 20.58
C GLY A 26 18.63 40.92 19.54
N GLU A 27 19.35 39.81 19.33
CA GLU A 27 20.39 39.69 18.31
C GLU A 27 19.94 38.81 17.13
N ALA A 28 20.17 39.30 15.91
CA ALA A 28 19.91 38.55 14.70
C ALA A 28 21.03 37.51 14.46
N VAL A 29 20.72 36.24 14.66
CA VAL A 29 21.66 35.12 14.45
C VAL A 29 21.18 34.22 13.29
N PRO A 30 22.08 33.57 12.54
CA PRO A 30 21.68 32.60 11.52
C PRO A 30 20.85 31.47 12.13
N ALA A 31 19.70 31.16 11.52
CA ALA A 31 18.91 29.98 11.85
C ALA A 31 19.68 28.74 11.38
N ASP A 32 19.89 27.80 12.29
CA ASP A 32 20.57 26.55 12.02
C ASP A 32 20.02 25.41 12.88
N GLU A 33 20.58 24.21 12.71
CA GLU A 33 20.11 23.02 13.40
C GLU A 33 20.21 23.11 14.93
N SER A 34 21.06 23.99 15.47
CA SER A 34 21.28 24.11 16.91
C SER A 34 20.27 25.01 17.61
N ASN A 35 19.59 25.90 16.87
CA ASN A 35 18.72 26.93 17.44
C ASN A 35 17.26 26.88 16.99
N VAL A 36 16.96 26.27 15.84
CA VAL A 36 15.57 26.10 15.35
C VAL A 36 15.20 24.65 15.05
N ALA A 37 16.19 23.74 15.01
CA ALA A 37 15.95 22.35 14.76
C ALA A 37 16.25 21.44 15.97
N PRO A 38 15.65 20.25 15.98
CA PRO A 38 14.44 19.96 15.25
C PRO A 38 13.24 20.63 15.95
N ALA A 39 12.30 21.15 15.15
CA ALA A 39 11.18 21.98 15.61
C ALA A 39 10.09 21.17 16.32
N TRP A 40 10.42 20.55 17.46
CA TRP A 40 9.50 19.72 18.21
C TRP A 40 9.83 19.66 19.70
N ALA A 41 8.83 19.26 20.48
CA ALA A 41 8.99 18.93 21.89
C ALA A 41 8.73 17.44 22.12
N LYS A 42 9.38 16.85 23.13
CA LYS A 42 8.92 15.56 23.68
C LYS A 42 7.74 15.85 24.61
N PRO A 43 6.64 15.09 24.51
CA PRO A 43 5.52 15.23 25.44
C PRO A 43 5.97 15.09 26.90
N VAL A 44 5.45 15.93 27.80
CA VAL A 44 5.76 15.92 29.24
C VAL A 44 5.09 14.73 29.97
N THR A 45 4.23 13.98 29.29
CA THR A 45 3.53 12.83 29.86
C THR A 45 4.52 11.72 30.21
N ALA A 46 4.44 11.19 31.44
CA ALA A 46 5.17 10.00 31.85
C ALA A 46 4.92 8.89 30.83
N ALA A 47 5.97 8.46 30.13
CA ALA A 47 5.88 7.40 29.12
C ALA A 47 5.06 6.24 29.70
N SER A 48 3.89 5.93 29.11
CA SER A 48 3.25 4.69 29.52
C SER A 48 4.20 3.56 29.15
N LYS A 49 4.31 2.56 30.04
CA LYS A 49 5.16 1.39 29.80
C LYS A 49 4.79 0.63 28.51
N ASN A 50 3.76 1.04 27.77
CA ASN A 50 3.17 0.37 26.62
C ASN A 50 3.29 1.13 25.29
N SER A 51 3.86 2.35 25.21
CA SER A 51 3.87 3.12 23.96
C SER A 51 5.23 3.74 23.63
N PHE A 52 5.80 3.44 22.45
CA PHE A 52 6.96 4.15 21.90
C PHE A 52 6.57 5.49 21.25
N VAL A 53 5.27 5.71 21.02
CA VAL A 53 4.74 6.90 20.32
C VAL A 53 4.42 8.04 21.29
N GLU A 54 4.06 7.74 22.54
CA GLU A 54 3.78 8.77 23.57
C GLU A 54 5.01 9.61 23.93
N SER A 55 6.22 9.10 23.69
CA SER A 55 7.48 9.83 23.84
C SER A 55 7.99 10.44 22.53
N ALA A 56 7.26 10.27 21.42
CA ALA A 56 7.72 10.70 20.12
C ALA A 56 7.75 12.24 20.03
N PRO A 57 8.81 12.81 19.42
CA PRO A 57 8.84 14.18 18.94
C PRO A 57 7.56 14.66 18.27
N GLN A 58 6.94 15.73 18.79
CA GLN A 58 5.72 16.30 18.22
C GLN A 58 5.84 17.80 18.00
N LEU A 59 5.24 18.26 16.90
CA LEU A 59 4.91 19.66 16.71
C LEU A 59 3.72 19.99 17.61
N THR A 60 3.81 21.08 18.36
CA THR A 60 2.75 21.56 19.25
C THR A 60 2.51 23.04 19.05
N ASP A 61 1.36 23.56 19.50
CA ASP A 61 1.06 24.99 19.44
C ASP A 61 2.13 25.83 20.18
N ALA A 62 2.70 25.31 21.27
CA ALA A 62 3.77 25.97 22.01
C ALA A 62 5.10 26.00 21.25
N VAL A 63 5.44 24.92 20.54
CA VAL A 63 6.65 24.88 19.69
C VAL A 63 6.53 25.87 18.53
N LEU A 64 5.35 25.92 17.90
CA LEU A 64 5.07 26.87 16.82
C LEU A 64 5.11 28.33 17.32
N ALA A 65 4.56 28.61 18.49
CA ALA A 65 4.65 29.94 19.11
C ALA A 65 6.11 30.35 19.36
N ASN A 66 6.93 29.45 19.92
CA ASN A 66 8.35 29.73 20.15
C ASN A 66 9.11 30.05 18.84
N LEU A 67 8.88 29.28 17.78
CA LEU A 67 9.51 29.55 16.47
C LEU A 67 9.04 30.89 15.86
N THR A 68 7.82 31.31 16.19
CA THR A 68 7.27 32.60 15.78
C THR A 68 7.93 33.74 16.55
N ASP A 69 8.14 33.55 17.86
CA ASP A 69 8.82 34.51 18.72
C ASP A 69 10.28 34.70 18.29
N LEU A 70 10.91 33.66 17.73
CA LEU A 70 12.24 33.73 17.08
C LEU A 70 12.24 34.48 15.73
N ASN A 71 11.12 35.04 15.28
CA ASN A 71 10.98 35.72 13.98
C ASN A 71 11.39 34.87 12.76
N LEU A 72 11.20 33.55 12.84
CA LEU A 72 11.41 32.68 11.69
C LEU A 72 10.35 32.95 10.61
N SER A 73 10.74 33.62 9.51
CA SER A 73 9.93 33.78 8.29
C SER A 73 9.19 32.51 7.85
N ASP A 74 7.97 32.70 7.34
CA ASP A 74 7.11 31.67 6.73
C ASP A 74 6.70 30.53 7.69
N ILE A 75 6.86 30.71 9.01
CA ILE A 75 6.47 29.72 10.03
C ILE A 75 4.96 29.37 9.98
N GLU A 76 4.13 30.28 9.48
CA GLU A 76 2.69 30.05 9.33
C GLU A 76 2.35 28.93 8.34
N LEU A 77 3.28 28.54 7.47
CA LEU A 77 3.14 27.39 6.57
C LEU A 77 3.03 26.07 7.35
N PHE A 78 3.57 26.02 8.57
CA PHE A 78 3.65 24.83 9.41
C PHE A 78 2.58 24.77 10.49
N TYR A 79 1.69 25.77 10.56
CA TYR A 79 0.62 25.83 11.56
C TYR A 79 -0.49 24.81 11.29
N PHE A 80 -1.14 24.33 12.36
CA PHE A 80 -2.39 23.57 12.27
C PHE A 80 -3.52 24.40 11.61
N ALA A 81 -4.59 23.72 11.20
CA ALA A 81 -5.60 24.31 10.33
C ALA A 81 -6.62 25.26 10.98
N ASP A 82 -6.57 25.48 12.31
CA ASP A 82 -7.56 26.18 13.13
C ASP A 82 -8.38 27.28 12.42
N ALA A 83 -9.70 27.22 12.57
CA ALA A 83 -10.71 27.97 11.81
C ALA A 83 -10.66 29.52 11.93
N LYS A 84 -9.80 30.07 12.80
CA LYS A 84 -9.58 31.53 12.92
C LYS A 84 -8.42 32.06 12.07
N THR A 85 -7.43 31.21 11.78
CA THR A 85 -6.26 31.54 10.94
C THR A 85 -6.45 31.22 9.46
N SER A 86 -7.44 30.38 9.10
CA SER A 86 -7.68 29.99 7.70
C SER A 86 -8.16 31.14 6.80
N LYS A 87 -8.79 32.19 7.38
CA LYS A 87 -9.36 33.32 6.60
C LYS A 87 -8.32 34.15 5.83
N LYS A 88 -7.04 34.15 6.24
CA LYS A 88 -5.95 34.79 5.45
C LYS A 88 -5.35 33.85 4.40
N ARG A 89 -5.54 32.53 4.52
CA ARG A 89 -4.91 31.50 3.66
C ARG A 89 -5.71 31.21 2.38
N HIS A 90 -6.99 31.58 2.32
CA HIS A 90 -7.82 31.44 1.12
C HIS A 90 -7.42 32.33 -0.05
N ALA A 91 -6.60 33.37 0.16
CA ALA A 91 -6.21 34.28 -0.92
C ALA A 91 -5.25 33.66 -1.97
N VAL A 92 -4.61 32.52 -1.67
CA VAL A 92 -3.74 31.79 -2.62
C VAL A 92 -4.49 30.63 -3.33
N SER A 93 -5.71 30.32 -2.88
CA SER A 93 -6.40 29.03 -3.13
C SER A 93 -7.64 29.12 -4.05
N ASP A 94 -7.66 30.05 -5.01
CA ASP A 94 -8.68 30.01 -6.10
C ASP A 94 -8.27 29.07 -7.25
N SER A 95 -7.10 28.43 -7.16
CA SER A 95 -6.69 27.42 -8.14
C SER A 95 -7.47 26.13 -7.94
N LYS A 96 -8.19 25.69 -8.98
CA LYS A 96 -8.77 24.35 -9.06
C LYS A 96 -7.72 23.24 -8.99
N CYS A 97 -6.43 23.54 -9.21
CA CYS A 97 -5.36 22.55 -9.23
C CYS A 97 -4.35 22.71 -8.10
N LYS A 98 -3.75 21.60 -7.69
CA LYS A 98 -2.55 21.60 -6.85
C LYS A 98 -1.43 22.37 -7.55
N ILE A 99 -0.65 23.09 -6.75
CA ILE A 99 0.54 23.81 -7.20
C ILE A 99 1.55 22.81 -7.73
N PHE A 100 2.15 23.11 -8.87
CA PHE A 100 3.00 22.21 -9.64
C PHE A 100 4.29 22.92 -10.05
N PRO A 101 5.43 22.21 -10.19
CA PRO A 101 6.68 22.83 -10.64
C PRO A 101 6.48 23.58 -11.97
N GLY A 102 7.01 24.80 -12.02
CA GLY A 102 6.82 25.76 -13.12
C GLY A 102 5.75 26.83 -12.84
N ASP A 103 4.89 26.64 -11.84
CA ASP A 103 3.95 27.69 -11.41
C ASP A 103 4.67 28.85 -10.71
N LYS A 104 4.14 30.07 -10.88
CA LYS A 104 4.64 31.24 -10.14
C LYS A 104 4.54 31.10 -8.62
N ALA A 105 3.54 30.37 -8.15
CA ALA A 105 3.30 30.09 -6.73
C ALA A 105 4.04 28.84 -6.23
N PHE A 106 4.82 28.15 -7.09
CA PHE A 106 5.62 27.02 -6.66
C PHE A 106 6.69 27.48 -5.65
N PRO A 107 6.92 26.77 -4.54
CA PRO A 107 7.82 27.24 -3.50
C PRO A 107 9.25 27.37 -4.01
N SER A 108 9.91 28.46 -3.62
CA SER A 108 11.32 28.68 -3.93
C SER A 108 12.20 27.67 -3.19
N LYS A 109 13.46 27.52 -3.64
CA LYS A 109 14.44 26.67 -2.96
C LYS A 109 14.63 27.07 -1.49
N PHE A 110 14.51 28.37 -1.18
CA PHE A 110 14.58 28.86 0.20
C PHE A 110 13.48 28.25 1.08
N ILE A 111 12.22 28.24 0.63
CA ILE A 111 11.10 27.65 1.38
C ILE A 111 11.28 26.14 1.59
N TRP A 112 11.81 25.41 0.59
CA TRP A 112 12.16 24.00 0.74
C TRP A 112 13.27 23.78 1.78
N ASN A 113 14.29 24.66 1.82
CA ASN A 113 15.35 24.59 2.83
C ASN A 113 14.82 24.85 4.25
N VAL A 114 13.81 25.71 4.43
CA VAL A 114 13.16 25.91 5.74
C VAL A 114 12.47 24.63 6.19
N LEU A 115 11.73 23.96 5.30
CA LEU A 115 11.15 22.65 5.61
C LEU A 115 12.24 21.64 6.00
N ASP A 116 13.33 21.56 5.23
CA ASP A 116 14.44 20.64 5.51
C ASP A 116 15.05 20.90 6.89
N LEU A 117 15.34 22.17 7.20
CA LEU A 117 15.86 22.62 8.49
C LEU A 117 14.93 22.22 9.65
N LEU A 118 13.64 22.55 9.57
CA LEU A 118 12.67 22.24 10.64
C LEU A 118 12.47 20.74 10.84
N THR A 119 12.61 19.95 9.77
CA THR A 119 12.55 18.49 9.83
C THR A 119 13.83 17.83 10.33
N GLY A 120 14.91 18.60 10.49
CA GLY A 120 16.24 18.11 10.89
C GLY A 120 16.94 17.34 9.78
N GLY A 121 16.92 17.87 8.55
CA GLY A 121 17.61 17.26 7.39
C GLY A 121 16.88 16.06 6.80
N ALA A 122 15.56 15.95 6.98
CA ALA A 122 14.80 14.77 6.55
C ALA A 122 14.31 14.85 5.09
N LEU A 123 14.49 16.00 4.42
CA LEU A 123 14.03 16.20 3.04
C LEU A 123 15.00 15.54 2.05
N ILE A 124 14.48 14.66 1.22
CA ILE A 124 15.21 13.96 0.17
C ILE A 124 14.73 14.49 -1.18
N SER A 125 15.65 15.03 -1.99
CA SER A 125 15.38 15.30 -3.40
C SER A 125 15.29 14.00 -4.18
N THR A 126 14.31 13.89 -5.07
CA THR A 126 14.07 12.65 -5.80
C THR A 126 15.17 12.35 -6.81
N VAL A 127 15.71 11.14 -6.71
CA VAL A 127 16.58 10.51 -7.69
C VAL A 127 15.96 9.13 -7.97
N PRO A 128 15.31 8.91 -9.13
CA PRO A 128 14.65 7.65 -9.42
C PRO A 128 15.63 6.47 -9.30
N LEU A 129 15.20 5.37 -8.68
CA LEU A 129 16.06 4.20 -8.42
C LEU A 129 16.82 3.72 -9.67
N GLY A 130 16.12 3.62 -10.81
CA GLY A 130 16.71 3.18 -12.07
C GLY A 130 17.62 4.19 -12.78
N SER A 131 17.71 5.44 -12.29
CA SER A 131 18.63 6.46 -12.84
C SER A 131 20.10 6.01 -12.84
N ALA A 132 20.46 5.08 -11.94
CA ALA A 132 21.77 4.43 -11.91
C ALA A 132 22.16 3.79 -13.26
N CYS A 133 21.20 3.37 -14.08
CA CYS A 133 21.46 2.78 -15.39
C CYS A 133 21.64 3.78 -16.53
N TYR A 134 21.27 5.06 -16.33
CA TYR A 134 21.30 6.06 -17.40
C TYR A 134 22.55 6.91 -17.28
N LYS A 135 23.29 7.08 -18.40
CA LYS A 135 24.50 7.91 -18.42
C LYS A 135 24.17 9.35 -17.99
N GLY A 136 24.86 9.87 -16.99
CA GLY A 136 24.61 11.19 -16.41
C GLY A 136 25.19 11.33 -15.00
N GLU A 137 24.69 12.31 -14.25
CA GLU A 137 25.15 12.62 -12.88
C GLU A 137 25.00 11.45 -11.90
N HIS A 138 23.93 10.67 -12.02
CA HIS A 138 23.59 9.57 -11.12
C HIS A 138 23.95 8.19 -11.67
N TYR A 139 24.70 8.11 -12.77
CA TYR A 139 25.11 6.84 -13.36
C TYR A 139 26.03 6.06 -12.41
N ASP A 140 25.70 4.80 -12.18
CA ASP A 140 26.47 3.87 -11.37
C ASP A 140 26.38 2.48 -12.03
N GLU A 141 27.50 2.02 -12.59
CA GLU A 141 27.56 0.78 -13.37
C GLU A 141 27.25 -0.45 -12.52
N ASP A 142 27.83 -0.55 -11.32
CA ASP A 142 27.63 -1.69 -10.42
C ASP A 142 26.19 -1.74 -9.93
N LYS A 143 25.64 -0.58 -9.52
CA LYS A 143 24.23 -0.49 -9.13
C LYS A 143 23.31 -0.79 -10.31
N CYS A 144 23.65 -0.38 -11.53
CA CYS A 144 22.85 -0.72 -12.70
C CYS A 144 22.82 -2.23 -12.97
N LEU A 145 23.96 -2.92 -12.89
CA LEU A 145 24.04 -4.36 -13.04
C LEU A 145 23.22 -5.09 -11.97
N PHE A 146 23.31 -4.64 -10.72
CA PHE A 146 22.47 -5.15 -9.64
C PHE A 146 20.99 -4.95 -9.94
N LEU A 147 20.58 -3.74 -10.34
CA LEU A 147 19.18 -3.44 -10.63
C LEU A 147 18.65 -4.26 -11.80
N LYS A 148 19.42 -4.49 -12.87
CA LYS A 148 18.99 -5.35 -13.98
C LYS A 148 18.69 -6.78 -13.56
N ASP A 149 19.44 -7.30 -12.59
CA ASP A 149 19.27 -8.66 -12.06
C ASP A 149 18.13 -8.74 -11.02
N GLN A 150 17.98 -7.71 -10.20
CA GLN A 150 17.09 -7.71 -9.03
C GLN A 150 15.84 -6.83 -9.19
N TRP A 151 15.58 -6.24 -10.37
CA TRP A 151 14.44 -5.33 -10.59
C TRP A 151 13.09 -5.97 -10.27
N HIS A 152 12.95 -7.27 -10.49
CA HIS A 152 11.68 -7.95 -10.26
C HIS A 152 11.53 -8.48 -8.82
N ASN A 153 12.51 -8.21 -7.94
CA ASN A 153 12.47 -8.58 -6.53
C ASN A 153 11.92 -7.41 -5.70
N SER A 154 10.82 -7.65 -4.96
CA SER A 154 10.17 -6.63 -4.12
C SER A 154 11.12 -5.95 -3.13
N THR A 155 12.09 -6.68 -2.58
CA THR A 155 13.05 -6.11 -1.60
C THR A 155 13.95 -5.04 -2.22
N THR A 156 14.15 -5.03 -3.54
CA THR A 156 14.95 -4.01 -4.25
C THR A 156 14.31 -2.62 -4.18
N HIS A 157 12.98 -2.55 -4.05
CA HIS A 157 12.23 -1.29 -4.15
C HIS A 157 11.96 -0.63 -2.79
N ILE A 158 11.77 -1.42 -1.74
CA ILE A 158 11.22 -0.94 -0.46
C ILE A 158 12.11 0.07 0.29
N ASP A 159 13.42 0.05 0.02
CA ASP A 159 14.41 0.91 0.67
C ASP A 159 14.68 2.19 -0.13
N ASP A 160 13.94 2.44 -1.21
CA ASP A 160 13.99 3.67 -2.00
C ASP A 160 12.74 4.54 -1.74
N PRO A 161 12.88 5.85 -1.45
CA PRO A 161 11.75 6.72 -1.14
C PRO A 161 10.81 7.00 -2.32
N THR A 162 11.22 6.63 -3.54
CA THR A 162 10.60 7.05 -4.79
C THR A 162 10.16 5.87 -5.65
N SER A 163 10.73 4.69 -5.44
CA SER A 163 10.42 3.49 -6.23
C SER A 163 9.06 2.91 -5.88
N VAL A 164 8.26 2.57 -6.89
CA VAL A 164 7.03 1.77 -6.72
C VAL A 164 7.13 0.47 -7.50
N MET A 165 6.46 -0.57 -7.01
CA MET A 165 6.44 -1.92 -7.57
C MET A 165 5.57 -2.02 -8.83
N SER A 166 4.76 -1.00 -9.13
CA SER A 166 3.98 -0.85 -10.36
C SER A 166 4.39 0.41 -11.15
N PRO A 167 5.54 0.39 -11.86
CA PRO A 167 6.11 1.55 -12.53
C PRO A 167 5.22 2.18 -13.62
N LEU A 168 4.21 1.45 -14.11
CA LEU A 168 3.17 1.97 -15.02
C LEU A 168 2.61 3.33 -14.56
N PHE A 169 2.35 3.46 -13.26
CA PHE A 169 1.73 4.66 -12.70
C PHE A 169 2.69 5.84 -12.59
N GLN A 170 4.01 5.59 -12.55
CA GLN A 170 5.03 6.62 -12.69
C GLN A 170 5.35 6.95 -14.15
N GLY A 171 4.78 6.20 -15.09
CA GLY A 171 5.01 6.33 -16.52
C GLY A 171 6.16 5.47 -17.05
N ALA A 172 6.74 4.59 -16.22
CA ALA A 172 7.87 3.72 -16.56
C ALA A 172 9.05 4.49 -17.19
N THR A 173 9.29 5.72 -16.69
CA THR A 173 10.22 6.67 -17.31
C THR A 173 11.68 6.40 -17.00
N CYS A 174 11.99 5.52 -16.04
CA CYS A 174 13.36 5.25 -15.57
C CYS A 174 13.60 3.75 -15.31
N GLU A 175 13.08 2.87 -16.17
CA GLU A 175 13.30 1.42 -16.03
C GLU A 175 14.74 1.03 -16.43
N PRO A 176 15.47 0.24 -15.60
CA PRO A 176 16.83 -0.20 -15.90
C PRO A 176 17.02 -0.83 -17.29
N SER A 177 16.05 -1.63 -17.74
CA SER A 177 16.04 -2.28 -19.06
C SER A 177 15.98 -1.30 -20.22
N ASN A 178 15.37 -0.12 -20.01
CA ASN A 178 15.16 0.87 -21.05
C ASN A 178 16.36 1.81 -21.24
N ALA A 179 17.38 1.72 -20.38
CA ALA A 179 18.55 2.58 -20.48
C ALA A 179 19.39 2.30 -21.75
N GLU A 180 19.43 1.04 -22.20
CA GLU A 180 20.20 0.64 -23.38
C GLU A 180 19.53 1.05 -24.71
N SER A 181 18.22 1.32 -24.70
CA SER A 181 17.47 1.74 -25.89
C SER A 181 17.63 3.22 -26.25
N GLY A 182 18.46 3.97 -25.51
CA GLY A 182 18.64 5.42 -25.71
C GLY A 182 17.53 6.28 -25.09
N SER A 183 16.64 5.67 -24.29
CA SER A 183 15.60 6.38 -23.54
C SER A 183 16.20 7.33 -22.50
N LYS A 184 15.44 8.37 -22.12
CA LYS A 184 15.84 9.30 -21.06
C LYS A 184 15.12 8.97 -19.76
N CYS A 185 15.87 8.88 -18.66
CA CYS A 185 15.29 8.87 -17.33
C CYS A 185 14.78 10.27 -16.97
N THR A 186 13.49 10.37 -16.68
CA THR A 186 12.82 11.61 -16.26
C THR A 186 11.96 11.38 -15.02
N ILE A 187 11.68 12.46 -14.28
CA ILE A 187 10.89 12.40 -13.03
C ILE A 187 9.46 11.89 -13.22
N GLY A 188 8.85 12.00 -14.40
CA GLY A 188 7.53 11.39 -14.68
C GLY A 188 6.49 11.58 -13.56
N GLY A 189 5.95 10.46 -13.07
CA GLY A 189 5.01 10.40 -11.94
C GLY A 189 5.64 10.17 -10.56
N PHE A 190 6.97 10.26 -10.44
CA PHE A 190 7.67 10.24 -9.15
C PHE A 190 7.38 11.54 -8.37
N PRO A 191 7.38 11.52 -7.02
CA PRO A 191 7.33 12.75 -6.24
C PRO A 191 8.55 13.63 -6.52
N LEU A 192 8.50 14.93 -6.16
CA LEU A 192 9.67 15.81 -6.28
C LEU A 192 10.60 15.65 -5.08
N TYR A 193 10.01 15.63 -3.90
CA TYR A 193 10.72 15.47 -2.64
C TYR A 193 10.04 14.41 -1.79
N SER A 194 10.81 13.78 -0.91
CA SER A 194 10.31 12.84 0.09
C SER A 194 10.81 13.22 1.47
N ILE A 195 9.95 13.16 2.49
CA ILE A 195 10.36 13.27 3.90
C ILE A 195 10.65 11.87 4.42
N LYS A 196 11.89 11.63 4.85
CA LYS A 196 12.28 10.42 5.56
C LYS A 196 11.71 10.45 6.98
N ALA A 197 10.47 9.98 7.13
CA ALA A 197 9.77 10.07 8.40
C ALA A 197 10.30 9.05 9.41
N THR A 198 10.82 9.57 10.52
CA THR A 198 11.32 8.79 11.67
C THR A 198 10.60 9.16 12.97
N ASN A 199 9.79 10.23 12.95
CA ASN A 199 9.02 10.70 14.08
C ASN A 199 7.76 11.47 13.64
N VAL A 200 6.90 11.79 14.61
CA VAL A 200 5.60 12.42 14.37
C VAL A 200 5.75 13.85 13.84
N ALA A 201 6.64 14.65 14.41
CA ALA A 201 6.84 16.05 14.02
C ALA A 201 7.18 16.21 12.53
N GLN A 202 8.04 15.35 11.98
CA GLN A 202 8.38 15.37 10.54
C GLN A 202 7.15 15.15 9.66
N ILE A 203 6.22 14.27 10.07
CA ILE A 203 4.96 14.04 9.38
C ILE A 203 4.04 15.27 9.50
N GLN A 204 3.91 15.85 10.69
CA GLN A 204 3.09 17.05 10.91
C GLN A 204 3.57 18.24 10.08
N LEU A 205 4.89 18.48 10.04
CA LEU A 205 5.51 19.53 9.23
C LEU A 205 5.18 19.34 7.75
N ALA A 206 5.31 18.12 7.21
CA ALA A 206 5.01 17.81 5.82
C ALA A 206 3.52 18.00 5.46
N VAL A 207 2.61 17.53 6.33
CA VAL A 207 1.16 17.69 6.15
C VAL A 207 0.78 19.17 6.15
N ASN A 208 1.27 19.93 7.12
CA ASN A 208 0.96 21.36 7.23
C ASN A 208 1.55 22.14 6.05
N PHE A 209 2.80 21.88 5.68
CA PHE A 209 3.47 22.51 4.54
C PHE A 209 2.70 22.28 3.23
N ALA A 210 2.36 21.02 2.92
CA ALA A 210 1.65 20.68 1.70
C ALA A 210 0.25 21.29 1.66
N ARG A 211 -0.49 21.29 2.79
CA ARG A 211 -1.80 21.94 2.89
C ARG A 211 -1.69 23.45 2.69
N SER A 212 -0.76 24.11 3.38
CA SER A 212 -0.63 25.58 3.35
C SER A 212 -0.21 26.11 1.98
N LEU A 213 0.60 25.34 1.24
CA LEU A 213 1.08 25.70 -0.10
C LEU A 213 0.24 25.07 -1.23
N ASN A 214 -0.83 24.33 -0.90
CA ASN A 214 -1.65 23.58 -1.84
C ASN A 214 -0.82 22.68 -2.78
N ILE A 215 0.23 22.05 -2.24
CA ILE A 215 1.06 21.06 -2.95
C ILE A 215 0.39 19.70 -2.82
N ARG A 216 0.51 18.86 -3.84
CA ARG A 216 0.05 17.47 -3.78
C ARG A 216 0.84 16.72 -2.70
N LEU A 217 0.15 16.10 -1.75
CA LEU A 217 0.77 15.24 -0.74
C LEU A 217 0.57 13.77 -1.14
N VAL A 218 1.64 12.98 -1.05
CA VAL A 218 1.63 11.52 -1.26
C VAL A 218 2.12 10.85 0.02
N VAL A 219 1.55 9.70 0.36
CA VAL A 219 2.05 8.86 1.45
C VAL A 219 2.69 7.63 0.83
N HIS A 220 3.98 7.45 1.11
CA HIS A 220 4.76 6.33 0.63
C HIS A 220 5.18 5.44 1.81
N ASN A 221 5.04 4.13 1.62
CA ASN A 221 5.45 3.14 2.62
C ASN A 221 6.47 2.20 1.98
N THR A 222 6.00 1.17 1.28
CA THR A 222 6.87 0.19 0.60
C THR A 222 6.85 0.30 -0.93
N GLY A 223 5.97 1.13 -1.49
CA GLY A 223 5.78 1.23 -2.94
C GLY A 223 4.96 0.10 -3.58
N HIS A 224 4.36 -0.79 -2.78
CA HIS A 224 3.67 -2.00 -3.23
C HIS A 224 2.31 -1.79 -3.96
N ASP A 225 1.81 -0.56 -4.01
CA ASP A 225 0.45 -0.31 -4.48
C ASP A 225 0.26 -0.60 -5.99
N PHE A 226 -0.80 -1.34 -6.32
CA PHE A 226 -1.14 -1.80 -7.68
C PHE A 226 -1.89 -0.75 -8.52
N LEU A 227 -2.23 0.41 -7.94
CA LEU A 227 -3.15 1.40 -8.52
C LEU A 227 -2.52 2.79 -8.61
N GLY A 228 -1.27 2.96 -8.20
CA GLY A 228 -0.56 4.24 -8.18
C GLY A 228 -0.90 5.15 -7.00
N LYS A 229 -1.46 4.63 -5.90
CA LYS A 229 -1.84 5.41 -4.70
C LYS A 229 -0.66 6.00 -3.94
N SER A 230 0.54 5.44 -4.09
CA SER A 230 1.75 5.85 -3.35
C SER A 230 2.77 6.65 -4.19
N THR A 231 2.33 7.28 -5.28
CA THR A 231 3.18 8.14 -6.12
C THR A 231 2.38 9.30 -6.70
N GLY A 232 3.07 10.31 -7.26
CA GLY A 232 2.43 11.46 -7.87
C GLY A 232 3.39 12.54 -8.32
N ALA A 233 3.25 12.95 -9.58
CA ALA A 233 4.01 14.06 -10.14
C ALA A 233 3.80 15.35 -9.33
N GLY A 234 4.88 16.10 -9.14
CA GLY A 234 4.85 17.40 -8.45
C GLY A 234 4.61 17.32 -6.93
N ALA A 235 4.55 16.10 -6.36
CA ALA A 235 4.17 15.92 -4.96
C ALA A 235 5.33 16.09 -3.98
N LEU A 236 4.97 16.40 -2.73
CA LEU A 236 5.77 16.06 -1.55
C LEU A 236 5.30 14.69 -1.05
N SER A 237 6.23 13.74 -0.91
CA SER A 237 5.98 12.40 -0.37
C SER A 237 6.35 12.33 1.10
N ILE A 238 5.59 11.59 1.90
CA ILE A 238 5.96 11.21 3.27
C ILE A 238 6.33 9.74 3.27
N TRP A 239 7.60 9.43 3.48
CA TRP A 239 8.14 8.08 3.47
C TRP A 239 8.14 7.48 4.87
N THR A 240 7.13 6.66 5.15
CA THR A 240 6.86 6.07 6.48
C THR A 240 7.64 4.80 6.77
N HIS A 241 8.44 4.30 5.81
CA HIS A 241 9.18 3.03 5.90
C HIS A 241 10.03 2.92 7.17
N HIS A 242 10.63 4.01 7.64
CA HIS A 242 11.56 3.98 8.78
C HIS A 242 10.90 3.94 10.16
N LEU A 243 9.56 3.96 10.23
CA LEU A 243 8.82 3.73 11.47
C LEU A 243 8.73 2.22 11.75
N LYS A 244 9.85 1.61 12.14
CA LYS A 244 10.05 0.14 12.24
C LYS A 244 9.82 -0.45 13.65
N ASP A 245 9.39 0.35 14.63
CA ASP A 245 9.21 -0.13 16.00
C ASP A 245 8.16 -1.24 16.11
N VAL A 246 8.47 -2.30 16.86
CA VAL A 246 7.56 -3.41 17.16
C VAL A 246 7.58 -3.69 18.65
N LYS A 247 6.41 -3.69 19.29
CA LYS A 247 6.28 -3.92 20.73
C LYS A 247 5.17 -4.89 21.06
N PHE A 248 5.53 -6.02 21.67
CA PHE A 248 4.58 -6.99 22.19
C PHE A 248 4.04 -6.59 23.57
N THR A 249 2.75 -6.79 23.79
CA THR A 249 2.09 -6.66 25.11
C THR A 249 1.19 -7.86 25.33
N LYS A 250 1.56 -8.74 26.29
CA LYS A 250 0.80 -9.96 26.59
C LYS A 250 -0.62 -9.69 27.13
N ASN A 251 -0.78 -8.64 27.92
CA ASN A 251 -2.04 -8.26 28.56
C ASN A 251 -2.42 -6.83 28.18
N TYR A 252 -2.69 -6.59 26.89
CA TYR A 252 -3.16 -5.30 26.43
C TYR A 252 -4.51 -4.97 27.07
N ARG A 253 -4.60 -3.76 27.64
CA ARG A 253 -5.81 -3.19 28.24
C ARG A 253 -5.91 -1.73 27.79
N GLY A 254 -6.33 -1.54 26.55
CA GLY A 254 -6.54 -0.21 25.97
C GLY A 254 -7.99 0.27 26.04
N ALA A 255 -8.31 1.28 25.25
CA ALA A 255 -9.67 1.79 25.09
C ALA A 255 -10.62 0.82 24.34
N SER A 256 -10.09 -0.26 23.76
CA SER A 256 -10.86 -1.31 23.09
C SER A 256 -11.64 -2.19 24.06
N SER A 257 -12.72 -2.82 23.58
CA SER A 257 -13.43 -3.91 24.27
C SER A 257 -12.56 -5.19 24.43
N TYR A 258 -11.48 -5.31 23.65
CA TYR A 258 -10.53 -6.41 23.70
C TYR A 258 -9.54 -6.31 24.87
N THR A 259 -9.28 -7.44 25.52
CA THR A 259 -8.15 -7.63 26.45
C THR A 259 -7.41 -8.90 26.07
N GLY A 260 -6.09 -8.81 25.87
CA GLY A 260 -5.30 -9.97 25.46
C GLY A 260 -3.95 -9.61 24.84
N PRO A 261 -3.27 -10.56 24.19
CA PRO A 261 -1.98 -10.32 23.54
C PRO A 261 -2.12 -9.42 22.30
N ALA A 262 -1.27 -8.40 22.20
CA ALA A 262 -1.27 -7.48 21.08
C ALA A 262 0.14 -7.02 20.71
N PHE A 263 0.33 -6.60 19.47
CA PHE A 263 1.51 -5.87 19.02
C PHE A 263 1.13 -4.43 18.71
N LYS A 264 1.95 -3.49 19.18
CA LYS A 264 2.01 -2.13 18.64
C LYS A 264 3.12 -2.10 17.59
N ILE A 265 2.78 -1.74 16.36
CA ILE A 265 3.67 -1.74 15.20
C ILE A 265 3.73 -0.34 14.59
N GLY A 266 4.93 0.14 14.27
CA GLY A 266 5.13 1.36 13.51
C GLY A 266 4.63 1.21 12.06
N ALA A 267 4.32 2.33 11.41
CA ALA A 267 3.76 2.34 10.06
C ALA A 267 4.63 1.64 9.02
N GLY A 268 5.95 1.60 9.23
CA GLY A 268 6.93 0.99 8.34
C GLY A 268 7.11 -0.51 8.51
N VAL A 269 6.52 -1.13 9.52
CA VAL A 269 6.65 -2.57 9.80
C VAL A 269 6.04 -3.39 8.66
N GLN A 270 6.83 -4.32 8.11
CA GLN A 270 6.42 -5.18 7.02
C GLN A 270 5.91 -6.54 7.53
N VAL A 271 5.24 -7.30 6.67
CA VAL A 271 4.69 -8.63 7.01
C VAL A 271 5.78 -9.55 7.56
N LYS A 272 6.96 -9.58 6.92
CA LYS A 272 8.09 -10.39 7.40
C LYS A 272 8.50 -10.07 8.84
N ASP A 273 8.52 -8.78 9.19
CA ASP A 273 8.90 -8.28 10.51
C ASP A 273 7.85 -8.69 11.56
N LEU A 274 6.57 -8.52 11.23
CA LEU A 274 5.45 -8.87 12.10
C LEU A 274 5.40 -10.38 12.39
N TYR A 275 5.51 -11.22 11.36
CA TYR A 275 5.42 -12.66 11.54
C TYR A 275 6.61 -13.24 12.29
N GLU A 276 7.83 -12.75 12.02
CA GLU A 276 9.01 -13.14 12.79
C GLU A 276 8.88 -12.73 14.26
N ALA A 277 8.41 -11.51 14.53
CA ALA A 277 8.17 -11.05 15.89
C ALA A 277 7.08 -11.88 16.60
N ALA A 278 5.98 -12.21 15.91
CA ALA A 278 4.89 -13.00 16.49
C ALA A 278 5.34 -14.43 16.84
N ASP A 279 6.06 -15.10 15.93
CA ASP A 279 6.56 -16.46 16.17
C ASP A 279 7.54 -16.52 17.35
N ARG A 280 8.44 -15.52 17.46
CA ARG A 280 9.36 -15.37 18.60
C ARG A 280 8.64 -15.25 19.93
N GLU A 281 7.52 -14.54 19.98
CA GLU A 281 6.71 -14.39 21.19
C GLU A 281 5.75 -15.58 21.43
N GLY A 282 5.71 -16.57 20.52
CA GLY A 282 4.83 -17.74 20.62
C GLY A 282 3.38 -17.46 20.23
N TYR A 283 3.15 -16.53 19.31
CA TYR A 283 1.84 -16.13 18.81
C TYR A 283 1.77 -16.21 17.28
N THR A 284 0.55 -16.18 16.75
CA THR A 284 0.24 -16.03 15.33
C THR A 284 -0.38 -14.65 15.10
N ALA A 285 0.17 -13.87 14.17
CA ALA A 285 -0.36 -12.57 13.78
C ALA A 285 -1.03 -12.62 12.41
N VAL A 286 -1.98 -11.72 12.15
CA VAL A 286 -2.64 -11.57 10.83
C VAL A 286 -1.91 -10.53 10.00
N GLY A 287 -1.37 -10.96 8.88
CA GLY A 287 -0.75 -10.13 7.85
C GLY A 287 -1.05 -10.69 6.45
N GLY A 288 -0.47 -10.07 5.43
CA GLY A 288 -0.60 -10.55 4.05
C GLY A 288 0.25 -11.79 3.76
N GLU A 289 0.16 -12.25 2.52
CA GLU A 289 1.03 -13.27 1.93
C GLU A 289 2.40 -12.71 1.52
N CYS A 290 2.45 -11.50 0.95
CA CYS A 290 3.68 -10.91 0.45
C CYS A 290 4.57 -10.33 1.57
N ARG A 291 5.85 -10.72 1.58
CA ARG A 291 6.83 -10.43 2.65
C ARG A 291 7.06 -8.96 2.91
N ASP A 292 7.10 -8.20 1.82
CA ASP A 292 7.53 -6.81 1.81
C ASP A 292 6.35 -5.81 1.90
N VAL A 293 5.11 -6.31 1.99
CA VAL A 293 3.92 -5.47 2.25
C VAL A 293 4.03 -4.80 3.61
N GLY A 294 3.76 -3.50 3.68
CA GLY A 294 3.67 -2.76 4.94
C GLY A 294 2.34 -2.99 5.62
N VAL A 295 2.36 -3.57 6.83
CA VAL A 295 1.15 -4.03 7.53
C VAL A 295 0.23 -2.86 7.86
N ALA A 296 0.77 -1.81 8.48
CA ALA A 296 0.05 -0.60 8.87
C ALA A 296 -0.06 0.44 7.73
N GLY A 297 0.47 0.11 6.54
CA GLY A 297 0.46 0.95 5.34
C GLY A 297 -0.85 0.83 4.56
N GLY A 298 -0.79 0.44 3.28
CA GLY A 298 -1.98 0.26 2.43
C GLY A 298 -2.85 -0.94 2.81
N TYR A 299 -2.22 -1.98 3.34
CA TYR A 299 -2.81 -3.30 3.56
C TYR A 299 -3.95 -3.29 4.57
N LEU A 300 -3.68 -2.99 5.84
CA LEU A 300 -4.70 -3.03 6.89
C LEU A 300 -5.84 -2.02 6.64
N PRO A 301 -5.57 -0.74 6.29
CA PRO A 301 -6.63 0.22 6.02
C PRO A 301 -7.52 -0.09 4.82
N GLY A 302 -7.01 -0.84 3.83
CA GLY A 302 -7.82 -1.32 2.70
C GLY A 302 -8.67 -2.55 3.03
N GLY A 303 -8.47 -3.18 4.19
CA GLY A 303 -9.10 -4.44 4.57
C GLY A 303 -8.03 -5.46 4.98
N GLY A 304 -7.25 -5.92 4.00
CA GLY A 304 -6.16 -6.88 4.19
C GLY A 304 -6.68 -8.31 4.38
N HIS A 305 -6.70 -9.08 3.31
CA HIS A 305 -6.94 -10.53 3.40
C HIS A 305 -5.67 -11.26 3.85
N SER A 306 -5.82 -12.49 4.35
CA SER A 306 -4.74 -13.24 4.98
C SER A 306 -4.98 -14.74 4.86
N PRO A 307 -3.92 -15.57 4.89
CA PRO A 307 -4.04 -17.01 5.14
C PRO A 307 -4.84 -17.36 6.40
N LEU A 308 -4.95 -16.41 7.34
CA LEU A 308 -5.71 -16.55 8.58
C LEU A 308 -7.13 -15.99 8.51
N SER A 309 -7.53 -15.33 7.43
CA SER A 309 -8.86 -14.74 7.32
C SER A 309 -10.02 -15.71 7.53
N PRO A 310 -9.94 -16.99 7.12
CA PRO A 310 -10.97 -17.99 7.42
C PRO A 310 -11.30 -18.17 8.91
N ILE A 311 -10.36 -17.85 9.81
CA ILE A 311 -10.53 -18.01 11.26
C ILE A 311 -10.49 -16.70 12.04
N ALA A 312 -9.85 -15.66 11.50
CA ALA A 312 -9.58 -14.40 12.20
C ALA A 312 -10.25 -13.18 11.55
N GLY A 313 -10.80 -13.31 10.34
CA GLY A 313 -11.28 -12.18 9.54
C GLY A 313 -10.14 -11.39 8.88
N LEU A 314 -10.44 -10.16 8.47
CA LEU A 314 -9.49 -9.28 7.77
C LEU A 314 -8.47 -8.66 8.73
N ALA A 315 -7.36 -8.11 8.21
CA ALA A 315 -6.41 -7.33 9.00
C ALA A 315 -7.08 -6.13 9.67
N ALA A 316 -8.01 -5.46 8.97
CA ALA A 316 -8.84 -4.39 9.51
C ALA A 316 -9.65 -4.82 10.76
N ASP A 317 -10.01 -6.10 10.86
CA ASP A 317 -10.72 -6.64 12.02
C ASP A 317 -9.80 -6.75 13.25
N GLN A 318 -8.48 -6.71 13.07
CA GLN A 318 -7.50 -6.88 14.16
C GLN A 318 -7.12 -5.57 14.85
N LEU A 319 -7.43 -4.43 14.25
CA LEU A 319 -7.03 -3.12 14.75
C LEU A 319 -7.72 -2.78 16.08
N LEU A 320 -6.91 -2.44 17.09
CA LEU A 320 -7.34 -2.04 18.43
C LEU A 320 -7.17 -0.54 18.69
N SER A 321 -6.16 0.08 18.08
CA SER A 321 -5.95 1.53 18.07
C SER A 321 -5.05 1.93 16.91
N ALA A 322 -5.14 3.17 16.45
CA ALA A 322 -4.20 3.75 15.50
C ALA A 322 -3.79 5.15 15.95
N ASP A 323 -2.50 5.43 15.82
CA ASP A 323 -1.91 6.75 16.02
C ASP A 323 -1.69 7.38 14.65
N ILE A 324 -2.29 8.54 14.39
CA ILE A 324 -2.42 9.11 13.04
C ILE A 324 -2.27 10.64 13.05
N VAL A 325 -1.58 11.18 12.04
CA VAL A 325 -1.57 12.61 11.76
C VAL A 325 -2.70 12.94 10.78
N THR A 326 -3.68 13.72 11.23
CA THR A 326 -4.89 14.09 10.47
C THR A 326 -4.64 15.21 9.45
N PRO A 327 -5.56 15.47 8.51
CA PRO A 327 -5.39 16.49 7.47
C PRO A 327 -5.21 17.93 8.00
N ASP A 328 -5.67 18.21 9.21
CA ASP A 328 -5.45 19.46 9.93
C ASP A 328 -4.06 19.55 10.61
N GLY A 329 -3.25 18.49 10.48
CA GLY A 329 -1.89 18.36 10.99
C GLY A 329 -1.79 17.83 12.42
N ARG A 330 -2.92 17.57 13.10
CA ARG A 330 -2.90 17.14 14.49
C ARG A 330 -2.55 15.66 14.59
N PHE A 331 -1.80 15.31 15.63
CA PHE A 331 -1.51 13.92 15.97
C PHE A 331 -2.55 13.41 16.96
N VAL A 332 -3.30 12.37 16.60
CA VAL A 332 -4.41 11.84 17.39
C VAL A 332 -4.36 10.32 17.49
N THR A 333 -4.96 9.77 18.53
CA THR A 333 -5.23 8.34 18.65
C THR A 333 -6.70 8.07 18.29
N ALA A 334 -6.93 7.12 17.39
CA ALA A 334 -8.25 6.62 17.02
C ALA A 334 -8.45 5.21 17.56
N ASP A 335 -9.50 5.01 18.34
CA ASP A 335 -9.89 3.73 18.95
C ASP A 335 -11.41 3.68 19.18
N GLU A 336 -11.90 2.68 19.93
CA GLU A 336 -13.33 2.51 20.22
C GLU A 336 -13.94 3.61 21.11
N LYS A 337 -13.13 4.47 21.74
CA LYS A 337 -13.58 5.55 22.64
C LYS A 337 -13.18 6.95 22.18
N GLN A 338 -12.15 7.08 21.35
CA GLN A 338 -11.61 8.36 20.88
C GLN A 338 -11.54 8.36 19.36
N ASN A 339 -11.97 9.48 18.73
CA ASN A 339 -11.98 9.63 17.27
C ASN A 339 -12.66 8.44 16.56
N THR A 340 -13.80 7.99 17.09
CA THR A 340 -14.46 6.74 16.68
C THR A 340 -14.88 6.71 15.21
N ASP A 341 -15.25 7.86 14.64
CA ASP A 341 -15.54 8.00 13.21
C ASP A 341 -14.30 7.70 12.36
N LEU A 342 -13.15 8.24 12.77
CA LEU A 342 -11.85 8.00 12.12
C LEU A 342 -11.42 6.54 12.31
N PHE A 343 -11.57 5.99 13.51
CA PHE A 343 -11.27 4.59 13.81
C PHE A 343 -12.11 3.62 12.96
N TRP A 344 -13.40 3.91 12.79
CA TRP A 344 -14.26 3.15 11.89
C TRP A 344 -13.77 3.28 10.44
N ALA A 345 -13.48 4.50 9.98
CA ALA A 345 -13.07 4.77 8.60
C ALA A 345 -11.76 4.07 8.22
N ILE A 346 -10.72 4.12 9.06
CA ILE A 346 -9.42 3.50 8.77
C ILE A 346 -9.46 1.97 8.77
N ARG A 347 -10.53 1.33 9.26
CA ARG A 347 -10.64 -0.15 9.31
C ARG A 347 -11.37 -0.68 8.07
N GLY A 348 -10.78 -0.41 6.89
CA GLY A 348 -11.29 -0.90 5.60
C GLY A 348 -11.76 0.20 4.63
N GLY A 349 -11.69 1.47 5.02
CA GLY A 349 -12.06 2.62 4.18
C GLY A 349 -10.95 3.08 3.24
N GLY A 350 -9.88 2.30 3.10
CA GLY A 350 -8.78 2.54 2.19
C GLY A 350 -7.66 3.42 2.76
N PRO A 351 -6.46 3.33 2.19
CA PRO A 351 -5.32 4.15 2.60
C PRO A 351 -5.35 5.56 1.97
N ALA A 352 -4.35 6.38 2.29
CA ALA A 352 -4.09 7.68 1.65
C ALA A 352 -5.32 8.63 1.61
N THR A 353 -6.20 8.53 2.62
CA THR A 353 -7.48 9.23 2.65
C THR A 353 -7.69 10.00 3.96
N TRP A 354 -7.36 9.36 5.09
CA TRP A 354 -7.78 9.77 6.42
C TRP A 354 -6.71 10.51 7.24
N GLY A 355 -5.46 10.44 6.79
CA GLY A 355 -4.28 10.89 7.52
C GLY A 355 -3.05 10.03 7.22
N VAL A 356 -1.95 10.33 7.90
CA VAL A 356 -0.71 9.54 7.86
C VAL A 356 -0.61 8.71 9.13
N VAL A 357 -0.69 7.39 8.99
CA VAL A 357 -0.55 6.45 10.11
C VAL A 357 0.90 6.51 10.61
N VAL A 358 1.07 6.59 11.93
CA VAL A 358 2.35 6.52 12.63
C VAL A 358 2.55 5.13 13.22
N SER A 359 1.52 4.59 13.87
CA SER A 359 1.54 3.24 14.42
C SER A 359 0.12 2.67 14.54
N MET A 360 0.05 1.35 14.64
CA MET A 360 -1.19 0.61 14.89
C MET A 360 -0.98 -0.42 16.00
N THR A 361 -2.00 -0.61 16.83
CA THR A 361 -2.05 -1.74 17.76
C THR A 361 -2.97 -2.80 17.20
N VAL A 362 -2.46 -4.03 17.03
CA VAL A 362 -3.20 -5.17 16.48
C VAL A 362 -3.21 -6.33 17.46
N ARG A 363 -4.35 -7.02 17.61
CA ARG A 363 -4.44 -8.26 18.39
C ARG A 363 -3.68 -9.39 17.69
N VAL A 364 -3.23 -10.37 18.48
CA VAL A 364 -2.64 -11.62 17.98
C VAL A 364 -3.29 -12.84 18.63
N TYR A 365 -3.06 -14.00 18.03
CA TYR A 365 -3.70 -15.25 18.38
C TYR A 365 -2.70 -16.23 18.95
N PRO A 366 -3.12 -17.21 19.78
CA PRO A 366 -2.26 -18.31 20.17
C PRO A 366 -1.62 -18.97 18.95
N LYS A 367 -0.40 -19.49 19.12
CA LYS A 367 0.32 -20.23 18.09
C LYS A 367 -0.56 -21.33 17.47
N MET A 368 -0.53 -21.43 16.15
CA MET A 368 -1.34 -22.38 15.37
C MET A 368 -0.45 -23.27 14.50
N SER A 369 -0.82 -24.55 14.38
CA SER A 369 -0.23 -25.45 13.39
C SER A 369 -0.94 -25.31 12.03
N PHE A 370 -0.29 -25.75 10.96
CA PHE A 370 -0.87 -25.73 9.62
C PHE A 370 -0.52 -26.98 8.85
N ALA A 371 -1.52 -27.52 8.15
CA ALA A 371 -1.32 -28.56 7.15
C ALA A 371 -1.84 -28.07 5.81
N GLY A 372 -1.24 -28.55 4.73
CA GLY A 372 -1.64 -28.14 3.40
C GLY A 372 -0.95 -28.90 2.30
N MET A 373 -1.11 -28.38 1.08
CA MET A 373 -0.40 -28.83 -0.09
C MET A 373 -0.05 -27.69 -1.05
N THR A 374 0.96 -27.95 -1.89
CA THR A 374 1.41 -27.06 -2.97
C THR A 374 1.62 -27.85 -4.25
N TRP A 375 1.52 -27.19 -5.39
CA TRP A 375 1.98 -27.71 -6.69
C TRP A 375 2.26 -26.58 -7.65
N SER A 376 3.06 -26.86 -8.68
CA SER A 376 3.24 -25.98 -9.82
C SER A 376 3.49 -26.83 -11.05
N VAL A 377 2.63 -26.72 -12.06
CA VAL A 377 2.73 -27.50 -13.30
C VAL A 377 2.48 -26.61 -14.50
N ASN A 378 3.29 -26.78 -15.54
CA ASN A 378 2.95 -26.34 -16.88
C ASN A 378 2.11 -27.46 -17.54
N THR A 379 0.85 -27.17 -17.87
CA THR A 379 -0.07 -28.22 -18.36
C THR A 379 0.41 -28.90 -19.63
N LYS A 380 1.13 -28.19 -20.51
CA LYS A 380 1.70 -28.78 -21.73
C LYS A 380 2.81 -29.79 -21.41
N GLU A 381 3.68 -29.45 -20.47
CA GLU A 381 4.81 -30.31 -20.10
C GLU A 381 4.36 -31.63 -19.46
N VAL A 382 3.26 -31.60 -18.72
CA VAL A 382 2.68 -32.78 -18.06
C VAL A 382 1.54 -33.43 -18.84
N GLY A 383 1.24 -32.95 -20.06
CA GLY A 383 0.24 -33.56 -20.95
C GLY A 383 -1.22 -33.37 -20.52
N ILE A 384 -1.53 -32.34 -19.72
CA ILE A 384 -2.90 -31.98 -19.35
C ILE A 384 -3.50 -31.13 -20.48
N SER A 385 -4.58 -31.61 -21.11
CA SER A 385 -5.32 -30.82 -22.09
C SER A 385 -6.10 -29.68 -21.44
N GLU A 386 -6.41 -28.63 -22.20
CA GLU A 386 -7.25 -27.52 -21.73
C GLU A 386 -8.62 -28.01 -21.25
N GLU A 387 -9.24 -28.94 -21.98
CA GLU A 387 -10.53 -29.53 -21.60
C GLU A 387 -10.44 -30.26 -20.24
N ALA A 388 -9.39 -31.06 -20.04
CA ALA A 388 -9.18 -31.78 -18.79
C ALA A 388 -8.90 -30.82 -17.63
N LEU A 389 -8.07 -29.80 -17.86
CA LEU A 389 -7.82 -28.73 -16.89
C LEU A 389 -9.11 -28.04 -16.48
N PHE A 390 -9.94 -27.61 -17.44
CA PHE A 390 -11.17 -26.88 -17.15
C PHE A 390 -12.19 -27.72 -16.39
N LYS A 391 -12.27 -29.03 -16.67
CA LYS A 391 -13.07 -29.98 -15.87
C LYS A 391 -12.52 -30.10 -14.44
N ALA A 392 -11.21 -30.19 -14.29
CA ALA A 392 -10.55 -30.25 -12.97
C ALA A 392 -10.75 -28.96 -12.15
N LEU A 393 -10.60 -27.79 -12.77
CA LEU A 393 -10.84 -26.49 -12.14
C LEU A 393 -12.30 -26.32 -11.73
N GLU A 394 -13.24 -26.71 -12.60
CA GLU A 394 -14.66 -26.70 -12.27
C GLU A 394 -14.99 -27.60 -11.07
N ALA A 395 -14.45 -28.83 -11.04
CA ALA A 395 -14.61 -29.75 -9.92
C ALA A 395 -14.10 -29.15 -8.59
N TYR A 396 -13.02 -28.37 -8.64
CA TYR A 396 -12.49 -27.64 -7.50
C TYR A 396 -13.40 -26.46 -7.11
N TRP A 397 -13.73 -25.57 -8.06
CA TRP A 397 -14.52 -24.37 -7.82
C TRP A 397 -15.92 -24.67 -7.31
N ARG A 398 -16.58 -25.73 -7.78
CA ARG A 398 -17.91 -26.14 -7.29
C ARG A 398 -17.89 -26.53 -5.80
N ARG A 399 -16.74 -26.96 -5.26
CA ARG A 399 -16.57 -27.38 -3.86
C ARG A 399 -16.06 -26.28 -2.93
N PHE A 400 -15.91 -25.04 -3.40
CA PHE A 400 -15.42 -23.93 -2.57
C PHE A 400 -16.17 -23.77 -1.24
N PRO A 401 -17.52 -23.82 -1.18
CA PRO A 401 -18.25 -23.74 0.08
C PRO A 401 -17.84 -24.85 1.08
N GLU A 402 -17.60 -26.08 0.60
CA GLU A 402 -17.19 -27.22 1.44
C GLU A 402 -15.83 -26.98 2.10
N TYR A 403 -14.92 -26.32 1.38
CA TYR A 403 -13.59 -25.99 1.87
C TYR A 403 -13.62 -24.74 2.77
N SER A 404 -14.39 -23.71 2.39
CA SER A 404 -14.64 -22.53 3.21
C SER A 404 -15.20 -22.89 4.58
N ASP A 405 -16.13 -23.85 4.66
CA ASP A 405 -16.71 -24.33 5.92
C ASP A 405 -15.67 -24.98 6.85
N LYS A 406 -14.61 -25.56 6.27
CA LYS A 406 -13.46 -26.11 6.99
C LYS A 406 -12.39 -25.06 7.30
N LYS A 407 -12.70 -23.78 7.05
CA LYS A 407 -11.81 -22.63 7.25
C LYS A 407 -10.53 -22.74 6.42
N SER A 408 -10.69 -23.20 5.18
CA SER A 408 -9.62 -23.31 4.18
C SER A 408 -9.16 -21.95 3.66
N TYR A 409 -7.86 -21.87 3.37
CA TYR A 409 -7.26 -20.85 2.52
C TYR A 409 -6.56 -21.54 1.36
N GLY A 410 -7.08 -21.39 0.14
CA GLY A 410 -6.45 -21.88 -1.09
C GLY A 410 -5.98 -20.72 -1.95
N TYR A 411 -4.73 -20.67 -2.35
CA TYR A 411 -4.15 -19.61 -3.20
C TYR A 411 -3.60 -20.19 -4.51
N SER A 412 -4.39 -20.03 -5.58
CA SER A 412 -4.13 -20.63 -6.90
C SER A 412 -3.86 -19.55 -7.96
N PHE A 413 -2.90 -19.83 -8.83
CA PHE A 413 -2.61 -19.03 -10.02
C PHE A 413 -2.81 -19.83 -11.29
N LEU A 414 -3.34 -19.18 -12.30
CA LEU A 414 -3.52 -19.69 -13.65
C LEU A 414 -3.03 -18.63 -14.62
N PHE A 415 -1.81 -18.82 -15.11
CA PHE A 415 -1.20 -17.95 -16.12
C PHE A 415 -1.23 -18.65 -17.48
N PRO A 416 -1.68 -17.98 -18.56
CA PRO A 416 -1.54 -18.51 -19.91
C PRO A 416 -0.07 -18.78 -20.25
N ALA A 417 0.19 -19.95 -20.83
CA ALA A 417 1.50 -20.37 -21.33
C ALA A 417 1.49 -20.57 -22.86
N GLY A 418 0.46 -20.06 -23.53
CA GLY A 418 0.27 -20.12 -24.99
C GLY A 418 -0.32 -21.43 -25.50
N ASN A 419 -0.97 -21.39 -26.67
CA ASN A 419 -1.57 -22.55 -27.34
C ASN A 419 -2.49 -23.41 -26.45
N GLY A 420 -3.34 -22.77 -25.64
CA GLY A 420 -4.27 -23.46 -24.73
C GLY A 420 -3.60 -24.16 -23.54
N SER A 421 -2.34 -23.82 -23.24
CA SER A 421 -1.62 -24.33 -22.07
C SER A 421 -1.49 -23.27 -20.98
N TYR A 422 -1.31 -23.71 -19.74
CA TYR A 422 -1.33 -22.84 -18.57
C TYR A 422 -0.23 -23.26 -17.58
N LEU A 423 0.37 -22.27 -16.91
CA LEU A 423 1.06 -22.50 -15.66
C LEU A 423 0.00 -22.48 -14.55
N TRP A 424 -0.27 -23.65 -13.97
CA TRP A 424 -1.19 -23.82 -12.86
C TRP A 424 -0.42 -24.09 -11.57
N THR A 425 -0.53 -23.17 -10.63
CA THR A 425 0.23 -23.19 -9.37
C THR A 425 -0.70 -23.02 -8.18
N MET A 426 -0.45 -23.72 -7.08
CA MET A 426 -1.11 -23.56 -5.79
C MET A 426 -0.07 -23.35 -4.70
N ASN A 427 0.02 -22.16 -4.12
CA ASN A 427 1.09 -21.77 -3.19
C ASN A 427 0.60 -20.93 -2.00
N PRO A 428 -0.07 -21.52 -0.99
CA PRO A 428 -0.49 -22.91 -0.87
C PRO A 428 -2.03 -23.05 -0.77
N TRP A 429 -2.48 -24.31 -0.67
CA TRP A 429 -3.77 -24.64 -0.07
C TRP A 429 -3.55 -25.20 1.34
N MET A 430 -4.04 -24.50 2.37
CA MET A 430 -3.77 -24.82 3.76
C MET A 430 -4.96 -24.61 4.68
N ILE A 431 -4.94 -25.29 5.83
CA ILE A 431 -5.93 -25.16 6.90
C ILE A 431 -5.21 -25.05 8.27
N PRO A 432 -5.62 -24.11 9.14
CA PRO A 432 -5.11 -24.02 10.50
C PRO A 432 -5.56 -25.18 11.39
N ASN A 433 -4.70 -25.60 12.32
CA ASN A 433 -4.99 -26.51 13.43
C ASN A 433 -5.55 -27.89 13.05
N ILE A 434 -5.16 -28.42 11.89
CA ILE A 434 -5.44 -29.81 11.50
C ILE A 434 -4.13 -30.56 11.22
N SER A 435 -4.19 -31.89 11.22
CA SER A 435 -3.11 -32.74 10.78
C SER A 435 -3.08 -32.91 9.26
N VAL A 436 -1.91 -33.19 8.69
CA VAL A 436 -1.75 -33.53 7.27
C VAL A 436 -2.53 -34.77 6.87
N ALA A 437 -2.80 -35.69 7.80
CA ALA A 437 -3.64 -36.86 7.55
C ALA A 437 -5.12 -36.46 7.33
N GLU A 438 -5.63 -35.56 8.18
CA GLU A 438 -6.98 -34.99 8.03
C GLU A 438 -7.10 -34.15 6.76
N PHE A 439 -6.08 -33.33 6.45
CA PHE A 439 -6.03 -32.55 5.22
C PHE A 439 -6.06 -33.45 3.99
N LYS A 440 -5.22 -34.49 3.93
CA LYS A 440 -5.22 -35.49 2.84
C LYS A 440 -6.57 -36.14 2.66
N LYS A 441 -7.19 -36.60 3.75
CA LYS A 441 -8.53 -37.20 3.72
C LYS A 441 -9.57 -36.22 3.16
N MET A 442 -9.45 -34.94 3.46
CA MET A 442 -10.36 -33.91 2.99
C MET A 442 -10.25 -33.67 1.47
N VAL A 443 -9.03 -33.63 0.92
CA VAL A 443 -8.81 -33.34 -0.51
C VAL A 443 -8.86 -34.57 -1.41
N GLN A 444 -8.75 -35.78 -0.84
CA GLN A 444 -8.67 -37.03 -1.61
C GLN A 444 -9.80 -37.20 -2.64
N PRO A 445 -11.08 -36.93 -2.34
CA PRO A 445 -12.14 -37.07 -3.34
C PRO A 445 -11.93 -36.21 -4.59
N LEU A 446 -11.39 -34.99 -4.44
CA LEU A 446 -11.07 -34.11 -5.56
C LEU A 446 -9.87 -34.64 -6.36
N LEU A 447 -8.84 -35.15 -5.68
CA LEU A 447 -7.66 -35.71 -6.33
C LEU A 447 -7.99 -36.99 -7.10
N ASP A 448 -8.89 -37.82 -6.59
CA ASP A 448 -9.38 -39.02 -7.28
C ASP A 448 -10.16 -38.64 -8.56
N GLU A 449 -11.05 -37.64 -8.48
CA GLU A 449 -11.77 -37.12 -9.64
C GLU A 449 -10.82 -36.51 -10.69
N TRP A 450 -9.81 -35.72 -10.26
CA TRP A 450 -8.79 -35.20 -11.17
C TRP A 450 -8.03 -36.33 -11.88
N LYS A 451 -7.67 -37.39 -11.15
CA LYS A 451 -7.00 -38.55 -11.74
C LYS A 451 -7.86 -39.25 -12.79
N GLU A 452 -9.17 -39.39 -12.56
CA GLU A 452 -10.13 -39.92 -13.55
C GLU A 452 -10.21 -39.04 -14.81
N LEU A 453 -10.03 -37.73 -14.66
CA LEU A 453 -9.95 -36.76 -15.76
C LEU A 453 -8.56 -36.74 -16.45
N GLY A 454 -7.60 -37.54 -16.00
CA GLY A 454 -6.22 -37.53 -16.52
C GLY A 454 -5.39 -36.34 -16.05
N VAL A 455 -5.76 -35.71 -14.93
CA VAL A 455 -5.09 -34.56 -14.32
C VAL A 455 -4.38 -35.00 -13.04
N ASP A 456 -3.06 -34.91 -13.02
CA ASP A 456 -2.25 -35.16 -11.81
C ASP A 456 -1.19 -34.06 -11.67
N PRO A 457 -1.46 -33.02 -10.85
CA PRO A 457 -0.51 -31.95 -10.61
C PRO A 457 0.62 -32.35 -9.64
N LYS A 458 0.60 -33.58 -9.10
CA LYS A 458 1.58 -34.13 -8.15
C LYS A 458 1.78 -33.23 -6.92
N PRO A 459 0.75 -33.03 -6.08
CA PRO A 459 0.84 -32.12 -4.94
C PRO A 459 1.87 -32.58 -3.89
N GLU A 460 2.68 -31.65 -3.39
CA GLU A 460 3.50 -31.83 -2.18
C GLU A 460 2.65 -31.49 -0.96
N PHE A 461 2.49 -32.45 -0.05
CA PHE A 461 1.81 -32.23 1.23
C PHE A 461 2.79 -31.82 2.33
N PHE A 462 2.35 -30.95 3.24
CA PHE A 462 3.18 -30.48 4.33
C PHE A 462 2.42 -30.37 5.67
N GLN A 463 3.20 -30.32 6.75
CA GLN A 463 2.78 -29.95 8.09
C GLN A 463 3.82 -29.00 8.69
N HIS A 464 3.35 -27.98 9.39
CA HIS A 464 4.18 -27.12 10.24
C HIS A 464 3.50 -26.91 11.59
N ASP A 465 4.30 -26.81 12.65
CA ASP A 465 3.81 -26.58 14.02
C ASP A 465 3.52 -25.10 14.32
N SER A 466 3.78 -24.23 13.35
CA SER A 466 3.68 -22.78 13.48
C SER A 466 3.44 -22.11 12.13
N PHE A 467 2.85 -20.92 12.16
CA PHE A 467 2.51 -20.20 10.93
C PHE A 467 3.74 -19.66 10.20
N TYR A 468 4.70 -19.02 10.90
CA TYR A 468 5.82 -18.34 10.25
C TYR A 468 6.68 -19.27 9.35
N PRO A 469 7.09 -20.48 9.77
CA PRO A 469 7.77 -21.43 8.89
C PRO A 469 6.92 -21.92 7.72
N ALA A 470 5.62 -22.13 7.93
CA ALA A 470 4.69 -22.48 6.85
C ALA A 470 4.63 -21.38 5.80
N TRP A 471 4.42 -20.14 6.26
CA TRP A 471 4.38 -18.95 5.43
C TRP A 471 5.69 -18.75 4.66
N LYS A 472 6.82 -18.76 5.37
CA LYS A 472 8.15 -18.54 4.80
C LYS A 472 8.56 -19.62 3.79
N LYS A 473 8.08 -20.86 3.94
CA LYS A 473 8.40 -21.95 3.00
C LYS A 473 7.51 -21.91 1.76
N HIS A 474 6.20 -21.65 1.94
CA HIS A 474 5.19 -21.98 0.93
C HIS A 474 4.57 -20.77 0.21
N PHE A 475 4.89 -19.55 0.65
CA PHE A 475 4.51 -18.32 -0.06
C PHE A 475 5.74 -17.73 -0.76
N PRO A 476 5.68 -17.54 -2.09
CA PRO A 476 6.80 -17.03 -2.88
C PRO A 476 7.07 -15.55 -2.57
N ALA A 477 8.26 -15.08 -2.96
CA ALA A 477 8.46 -13.65 -3.12
C ALA A 477 7.65 -13.18 -4.35
N GLU A 478 7.09 -11.97 -4.28
CA GLU A 478 6.30 -11.44 -5.37
C GLU A 478 7.19 -10.91 -6.48
N ASN A 479 6.80 -11.19 -7.73
CA ASN A 479 7.45 -10.66 -8.91
C ASN A 479 6.86 -9.27 -9.24
N VAL A 480 7.67 -8.22 -9.13
CA VAL A 480 7.23 -6.82 -9.25
C VAL A 480 7.95 -6.08 -10.38
N GLY A 481 7.79 -4.76 -10.50
CA GLY A 481 8.56 -3.92 -11.42
C GLY A 481 8.10 -3.97 -12.88
N ASN A 482 7.04 -4.73 -13.18
CA ASN A 482 6.42 -4.75 -14.50
C ASN A 482 5.52 -3.53 -14.70
N TYR A 483 5.54 -2.94 -15.89
CA TYR A 483 4.67 -1.81 -16.27
C TYR A 483 3.70 -2.15 -17.41
N ASN A 484 3.68 -3.41 -17.87
CA ASN A 484 2.95 -3.86 -19.05
C ASN A 484 1.75 -4.77 -18.71
N GLY A 485 1.05 -4.45 -17.62
CA GLY A 485 -0.15 -5.17 -17.20
C GLY A 485 -1.11 -4.30 -16.40
N ARG A 486 -2.38 -4.70 -16.38
CA ARG A 486 -3.42 -4.12 -15.53
C ARG A 486 -4.27 -5.20 -14.91
N SER A 487 -4.61 -5.00 -13.65
CA SER A 487 -5.48 -5.88 -12.88
C SER A 487 -6.88 -5.29 -12.67
N GLY A 488 -7.80 -6.18 -12.30
CA GLY A 488 -9.06 -5.93 -11.63
C GLY A 488 -9.37 -7.09 -10.68
N SER A 489 -10.34 -6.92 -9.78
CA SER A 489 -10.69 -8.00 -8.85
C SER A 489 -12.15 -8.04 -8.43
N ARG A 490 -12.60 -9.23 -8.04
CA ARG A 490 -13.98 -9.49 -7.63
C ARG A 490 -14.05 -10.46 -6.44
N LEU A 491 -14.94 -10.14 -5.52
CA LEU A 491 -15.40 -11.00 -4.43
C LEU A 491 -16.69 -11.68 -4.89
N ILE A 492 -16.65 -13.00 -5.02
CA ILE A 492 -17.77 -13.83 -5.45
C ILE A 492 -18.47 -14.37 -4.19
N PRO A 493 -19.71 -13.93 -3.90
CA PRO A 493 -20.42 -14.34 -2.70
C PRO A 493 -20.87 -15.80 -2.74
N ARG A 494 -21.07 -16.38 -1.56
CA ARG A 494 -21.52 -17.77 -1.35
C ARG A 494 -22.80 -18.09 -2.09
N LYS A 495 -23.74 -17.14 -2.18
CA LYS A 495 -24.99 -17.32 -2.91
C LYS A 495 -24.83 -17.65 -4.39
N ASN A 496 -23.66 -17.43 -4.98
CA ASN A 496 -23.36 -17.92 -6.33
C ASN A 496 -23.42 -19.45 -6.40
N TRP A 497 -23.13 -20.16 -5.31
CA TRP A 497 -23.23 -21.62 -5.21
C TRP A 497 -24.64 -22.10 -4.83
N ASP A 498 -25.51 -21.23 -4.32
CA ASP A 498 -26.90 -21.58 -3.97
C ASP A 498 -27.82 -21.68 -5.20
N ASP A 499 -27.46 -21.01 -6.30
CA ASP A 499 -28.16 -21.08 -7.58
C ASP A 499 -27.29 -21.78 -8.63
N PRO A 500 -27.63 -23.04 -9.04
CA PRO A 500 -26.86 -23.78 -10.02
C PRO A 500 -26.66 -23.03 -11.34
N LYS A 501 -27.65 -22.27 -11.81
CA LYS A 501 -27.53 -21.52 -13.08
C LYS A 501 -26.57 -20.35 -12.94
N LEU A 502 -26.55 -19.70 -11.79
CA LEU A 502 -25.60 -18.62 -11.50
C LEU A 502 -24.19 -19.18 -11.35
N LEU A 503 -24.03 -20.32 -10.66
CA LEU A 503 -22.75 -21.01 -10.52
C LEU A 503 -22.18 -21.39 -11.88
N ASP A 504 -22.99 -22.01 -12.75
CA ASP A 504 -22.57 -22.41 -14.09
C ASP A 504 -22.06 -21.21 -14.89
N LYS A 505 -22.82 -20.12 -14.92
CA LYS A 505 -22.39 -18.86 -15.57
C LYS A 505 -21.12 -18.26 -14.96
N THR A 506 -20.97 -18.36 -13.64
CA THR A 506 -19.76 -17.87 -12.95
C THR A 506 -18.54 -18.66 -13.41
N ILE A 507 -18.64 -19.99 -13.43
CA ILE A 507 -17.57 -20.90 -13.86
C ILE A 507 -17.25 -20.71 -15.34
N GLU A 508 -18.27 -20.60 -16.20
CA GLU A 508 -18.10 -20.29 -17.63
C GLU A 508 -17.38 -18.97 -17.84
N THR A 509 -17.72 -17.93 -17.05
CA THR A 509 -17.06 -16.63 -17.12
C THR A 509 -15.57 -16.74 -16.75
N LEU A 510 -15.24 -17.44 -15.66
CA LEU A 510 -13.84 -17.67 -15.26
C LEU A 510 -13.06 -18.42 -16.36
N LYS A 511 -13.63 -19.48 -16.93
CA LYS A 511 -13.01 -20.21 -18.05
C LYS A 511 -12.81 -19.33 -19.28
N SER A 512 -13.80 -18.49 -19.63
CA SER A 512 -13.67 -17.59 -20.78
C SER A 512 -12.54 -16.59 -20.62
N ILE A 513 -12.29 -16.10 -19.39
CA ILE A 513 -11.17 -15.20 -19.13
C ILE A 513 -9.85 -15.92 -19.43
N LEU A 514 -9.68 -17.17 -18.98
CA LEU A 514 -8.49 -17.96 -19.26
C LEU A 514 -8.29 -18.23 -20.76
N SER A 515 -9.36 -18.64 -21.46
CA SER A 515 -9.31 -18.91 -22.90
C SER A 515 -9.06 -17.66 -23.76
N GLU A 516 -9.26 -16.47 -23.20
CA GLU A 516 -8.98 -15.19 -23.82
C GLU A 516 -7.63 -14.59 -23.37
N ASP A 517 -6.71 -15.45 -22.94
CA ASP A 517 -5.36 -15.12 -22.44
C ASP A 517 -5.36 -14.22 -21.19
N GLY A 518 -6.44 -14.26 -20.42
CA GLY A 518 -6.53 -13.65 -19.10
C GLY A 518 -5.82 -14.46 -18.03
N ILE A 519 -5.23 -13.76 -17.06
CA ILE A 519 -4.64 -14.36 -15.87
C ILE A 519 -5.73 -14.46 -14.80
N LEU A 520 -5.79 -15.57 -14.07
CA LEU A 520 -6.60 -15.68 -12.85
C LEU A 520 -5.73 -16.00 -11.66
N ILE A 521 -5.89 -15.21 -10.60
CA ILE A 521 -5.37 -15.48 -9.26
C ILE A 521 -6.59 -15.66 -8.36
N ILE A 522 -6.78 -16.86 -7.83
CA ILE A 522 -8.01 -17.29 -7.17
C ILE A 522 -7.70 -17.71 -5.75
N TYR A 523 -8.47 -17.16 -4.82
CA TYR A 523 -8.48 -17.54 -3.43
C TYR A 523 -9.77 -18.28 -3.08
N ASN A 524 -9.68 -19.48 -2.52
CA ASN A 524 -10.76 -20.02 -1.69
C ASN A 524 -10.60 -19.43 -0.30
N ILE A 525 -11.44 -18.46 0.03
CA ILE A 525 -11.32 -17.66 1.24
C ILE A 525 -12.70 -17.16 1.65
N ASN A 526 -12.95 -17.20 2.95
CA ASN A 526 -14.10 -16.57 3.56
C ASN A 526 -13.64 -15.74 4.76
N ALA A 527 -13.83 -14.43 4.73
CA ALA A 527 -13.39 -13.52 5.79
C ALA A 527 -14.56 -13.11 6.69
N GLU A 528 -15.30 -14.11 7.17
CA GLU A 528 -16.39 -13.92 8.14
C GLU A 528 -15.89 -13.12 9.35
N GLN A 529 -16.68 -12.14 9.76
CA GLN A 529 -16.31 -11.28 10.88
C GLN A 529 -16.41 -12.08 12.19
N THR A 530 -15.34 -12.09 12.98
CA THR A 530 -15.37 -12.72 14.31
C THR A 530 -16.37 -11.99 15.23
N LYS A 531 -17.07 -12.72 16.10
CA LYS A 531 -18.14 -12.18 16.98
C LYS A 531 -17.72 -10.99 17.84
N GLU A 532 -16.44 -10.85 18.14
CA GLU A 532 -15.87 -9.82 19.00
C GLU A 532 -15.31 -8.62 18.23
N THR A 533 -15.42 -8.59 16.90
CA THR A 533 -14.88 -7.49 16.09
C THR A 533 -15.84 -6.29 16.13
N PRO A 534 -15.42 -5.10 16.63
CA PRO A 534 -16.25 -3.90 16.57
C PRO A 534 -16.59 -3.50 15.13
N PRO A 535 -17.69 -2.76 14.89
CA PRO A 535 -18.05 -2.30 13.55
C PRO A 535 -16.88 -1.59 12.85
N ASN A 536 -16.70 -1.89 11.57
CA ASN A 536 -15.67 -1.30 10.72
C ASN A 536 -16.19 -1.02 9.31
N SER A 537 -15.34 -0.44 8.46
CA SER A 537 -15.69 0.06 7.14
C SER A 537 -15.28 -0.86 5.99
N ALA A 538 -14.66 -2.00 6.28
CA ALA A 538 -14.28 -2.99 5.28
C ALA A 538 -15.48 -3.38 4.41
N ASN A 539 -15.23 -3.61 3.12
CA ASN A 539 -16.27 -3.97 2.17
C ASN A 539 -17.08 -5.17 2.69
N PRO A 540 -18.41 -5.02 2.91
CA PRO A 540 -19.22 -6.10 3.46
C PRO A 540 -19.23 -7.38 2.61
N ALA A 541 -18.92 -7.28 1.31
CA ALA A 541 -18.82 -8.43 0.42
C ALA A 541 -17.78 -9.47 0.90
N TRP A 542 -16.75 -9.06 1.65
CA TRP A 542 -15.76 -9.98 2.24
C TRP A 542 -16.37 -11.01 3.18
N ARG A 543 -17.49 -10.67 3.84
CA ARG A 543 -18.07 -11.49 4.91
C ARG A 543 -18.79 -12.72 4.37
N ASP A 544 -19.26 -12.64 3.13
CA ASP A 544 -20.02 -13.68 2.44
C ASP A 544 -19.27 -14.25 1.23
N ALA A 545 -18.06 -13.76 0.91
CA ALA A 545 -17.27 -14.29 -0.19
C ALA A 545 -16.81 -15.72 0.12
N ASP A 546 -16.91 -16.60 -0.88
CA ASP A 546 -16.23 -17.91 -0.88
C ASP A 546 -15.06 -17.95 -1.86
N MET A 547 -15.07 -17.05 -2.85
CA MET A 547 -13.98 -16.83 -3.78
C MET A 547 -13.61 -15.36 -3.87
N PHE A 548 -12.32 -15.07 -3.77
CA PHE A 548 -11.74 -13.81 -4.20
C PHE A 548 -10.92 -14.07 -5.46
N VAL A 549 -11.18 -13.33 -6.53
CA VAL A 549 -10.47 -13.46 -7.81
C VAL A 549 -9.84 -12.14 -8.21
N ILE A 550 -8.56 -12.18 -8.55
CA ILE A 550 -7.86 -11.12 -9.28
C ILE A 550 -7.71 -11.61 -10.71
N THR A 551 -8.02 -10.75 -11.66
CA THR A 551 -7.79 -10.98 -13.08
C THR A 551 -6.87 -9.90 -13.62
N ALA A 552 -6.02 -10.26 -14.57
CA ALA A 552 -5.12 -9.33 -15.22
C ALA A 552 -4.97 -9.64 -16.71
N LEU A 553 -4.70 -8.58 -17.48
CA LEU A 553 -4.24 -8.66 -18.85
C LEU A 553 -2.89 -7.97 -18.97
N ASN A 554 -2.03 -8.54 -19.82
CA ASN A 554 -0.73 -7.98 -20.17
C ASN A 554 -0.71 -7.55 -21.64
N TRP A 555 0.25 -6.71 -21.98
CA TRP A 555 0.56 -6.32 -23.37
C TRP A 555 2.08 -6.41 -23.62
N ASP A 556 2.50 -6.43 -24.89
CA ASP A 556 3.92 -6.33 -25.22
C ASP A 556 4.38 -4.88 -25.05
N VAL A 557 5.55 -4.66 -24.47
CA VAL A 557 6.09 -3.31 -24.24
C VAL A 557 6.30 -2.50 -25.54
N ASN A 558 6.37 -3.18 -26.69
CA ASN A 558 6.49 -2.58 -28.02
C ASN A 558 5.17 -2.49 -28.79
N ASP A 559 4.04 -2.92 -28.19
CA ASP A 559 2.73 -2.79 -28.81
C ASP A 559 2.42 -1.31 -29.11
N PRO A 560 1.75 -1.02 -30.25
CA PRO A 560 1.30 0.33 -30.55
C PRO A 560 0.26 0.79 -29.51
N GLU A 561 0.17 2.11 -29.29
CA GLU A 561 -0.69 2.68 -28.25
C GLU A 561 -2.16 2.25 -28.38
N GLU A 562 -2.66 2.09 -29.61
CA GLU A 562 -4.02 1.62 -29.85
C GLU A 562 -4.26 0.21 -29.30
N LYS A 563 -3.26 -0.67 -29.39
CA LYS A 563 -3.35 -2.05 -28.86
C LYS A 563 -3.29 -2.04 -27.33
N ILE A 564 -2.42 -1.22 -26.74
CA ILE A 564 -2.36 -1.02 -25.29
C ILE A 564 -3.71 -0.50 -24.78
N ALA A 565 -4.30 0.48 -25.48
CA ALA A 565 -5.61 1.02 -25.15
C ALA A 565 -6.72 -0.05 -25.22
N GLU A 566 -6.71 -0.91 -26.25
CA GLU A 566 -7.64 -2.02 -26.39
C GLU A 566 -7.58 -2.97 -25.17
N VAL A 567 -6.38 -3.38 -24.77
CA VAL A 567 -6.18 -4.27 -23.60
C VAL A 567 -6.66 -3.62 -22.30
N ASN A 568 -6.32 -2.34 -22.10
CA ASN A 568 -6.73 -1.58 -20.91
C ASN A 568 -8.25 -1.37 -20.83
N ASN A 569 -8.89 -1.15 -21.98
CA ASN A 569 -10.35 -1.04 -22.05
C ASN A 569 -11.02 -2.42 -21.85
N LYS A 570 -10.44 -3.49 -22.40
CA LYS A 570 -10.98 -4.86 -22.26
C LYS A 570 -11.02 -5.31 -20.80
N ILE A 571 -9.98 -5.06 -20.00
CA ILE A 571 -10.01 -5.43 -18.57
C ILE A 571 -11.17 -4.70 -17.86
N THR A 572 -11.31 -3.39 -18.07
CA THR A 572 -12.25 -2.54 -17.32
C THR A 572 -13.70 -2.72 -17.79
N PHE A 573 -13.94 -2.61 -19.10
CA PHE A 573 -15.28 -2.47 -19.68
C PHE A 573 -15.84 -3.76 -20.28
N ASP A 574 -15.08 -4.86 -20.22
CA ASP A 574 -15.54 -6.19 -20.65
C ASP A 574 -15.34 -7.23 -19.53
N ILE A 575 -14.10 -7.59 -19.19
CA ILE A 575 -13.83 -8.67 -18.22
C ILE A 575 -14.44 -8.36 -16.85
N MET A 576 -14.19 -7.16 -16.31
CA MET A 576 -14.75 -6.77 -15.01
C MET A 576 -16.27 -6.64 -15.05
N GLU A 577 -16.87 -6.20 -16.16
CA GLU A 577 -18.33 -6.14 -16.33
C GLU A 577 -18.96 -7.53 -16.39
N ARG A 578 -18.33 -8.50 -17.09
CA ARG A 578 -18.74 -9.91 -17.07
C ARG A 578 -18.73 -10.48 -15.65
N LEU A 579 -17.65 -10.21 -14.89
CA LEU A 579 -17.55 -10.64 -13.50
C LEU A 579 -18.60 -9.98 -12.62
N LYS A 580 -18.85 -8.68 -12.74
CA LYS A 580 -19.92 -7.97 -12.01
C LYS A 580 -21.29 -8.58 -12.31
N ALA A 581 -21.59 -8.87 -13.58
CA ALA A 581 -22.87 -9.41 -14.02
C ALA A 581 -23.18 -10.79 -13.41
N VAL A 582 -22.17 -11.64 -13.21
CA VAL A 582 -22.34 -12.97 -12.60
C VAL A 582 -22.12 -12.99 -11.09
N THR A 583 -21.92 -11.84 -10.43
CA THR A 583 -21.67 -11.77 -8.98
C THR A 583 -22.55 -10.72 -8.31
N PRO A 584 -23.90 -10.87 -8.37
CA PRO A 584 -24.82 -9.93 -7.74
C PRO A 584 -24.47 -9.81 -6.26
N GLY A 585 -24.49 -8.61 -5.69
CA GLY A 585 -24.10 -8.38 -4.27
C GLY A 585 -22.64 -8.69 -3.93
N GLY A 586 -21.82 -9.03 -4.92
CA GLY A 586 -20.37 -9.08 -4.78
C GLY A 586 -19.77 -7.68 -4.66
N GLY A 587 -18.45 -7.66 -4.50
CA GLY A 587 -17.62 -6.46 -4.43
C GLY A 587 -16.27 -6.73 -5.08
N GLY A 588 -15.28 -5.92 -4.76
CA GLY A 588 -13.89 -6.08 -5.14
C GLY A 588 -13.01 -5.59 -4.00
N TYR A 589 -11.70 -5.64 -4.21
CA TYR A 589 -10.71 -5.24 -3.21
C TYR A 589 -9.82 -4.11 -3.75
N GLY A 590 -9.95 -2.92 -3.17
CA GLY A 590 -9.33 -1.71 -3.70
C GLY A 590 -7.80 -1.64 -3.63
N ASN A 591 -7.14 -2.60 -2.96
CA ASN A 591 -5.68 -2.71 -2.96
C ASN A 591 -5.15 -3.56 -4.14
N GLU A 592 -6.00 -4.42 -4.72
CA GLU A 592 -5.69 -5.33 -5.84
C GLU A 592 -6.77 -5.17 -6.92
N GLY A 593 -7.18 -3.92 -7.15
CA GLY A 593 -8.38 -3.57 -7.90
C GLY A 593 -8.11 -3.04 -9.30
N ASP A 594 -9.20 -2.60 -9.93
CA ASP A 594 -9.21 -1.89 -11.19
C ASP A 594 -9.14 -0.37 -10.94
N VAL A 595 -8.07 0.28 -11.40
CA VAL A 595 -7.85 1.73 -11.23
C VAL A 595 -8.80 2.61 -12.06
N MET A 596 -9.44 2.04 -13.08
CA MET A 596 -10.37 2.69 -13.99
C MET A 596 -11.83 2.32 -13.73
N ASP A 597 -12.14 1.55 -12.68
CA ASP A 597 -13.51 1.14 -12.37
C ASP A 597 -14.40 2.38 -12.14
N PRO A 598 -15.37 2.66 -13.02
CA PRO A 598 -16.26 3.81 -12.86
C PRO A 598 -17.15 3.69 -11.62
N GLU A 599 -17.31 2.48 -11.08
CA GLU A 599 -18.13 2.17 -9.91
C GLU A 599 -17.27 1.80 -8.68
N PHE A 600 -16.01 2.25 -8.63
CA PHE A 600 -15.07 1.89 -7.56
C PHE A 600 -15.65 2.10 -6.14
N GLY A 601 -16.53 3.08 -5.96
CA GLY A 601 -17.25 3.31 -4.70
C GLY A 601 -18.05 2.10 -4.25
N GLN A 602 -18.86 1.52 -5.15
CA GLN A 602 -19.58 0.26 -4.90
C GLN A 602 -18.61 -0.91 -4.82
N SER A 603 -17.69 -1.02 -5.78
CA SER A 603 -16.81 -2.19 -5.88
C SER A 603 -15.94 -2.33 -4.64
N PHE A 604 -15.27 -1.27 -4.18
CA PHE A 604 -14.25 -1.38 -3.14
C PHE A 604 -14.78 -1.11 -1.72
N PHE A 605 -15.92 -0.43 -1.58
CA PHE A 605 -16.46 -0.06 -0.27
C PHE A 605 -17.90 -0.51 -0.03
N GLY A 606 -18.61 -0.97 -1.08
CA GLY A 606 -19.97 -1.46 -0.98
C GLY A 606 -20.93 -0.45 -0.36
N SER A 607 -21.79 -0.92 0.55
CA SER A 607 -22.76 -0.08 1.24
C SER A 607 -22.14 0.97 2.18
N ASN A 608 -20.85 0.85 2.52
CA ASN A 608 -20.16 1.82 3.37
C ASN A 608 -19.78 3.11 2.64
N TYR A 609 -19.77 3.12 1.30
CA TYR A 609 -19.20 4.22 0.52
C TYR A 609 -19.79 5.58 0.86
N LYS A 610 -21.13 5.67 0.94
CA LYS A 610 -21.82 6.94 1.23
C LYS A 610 -21.37 7.55 2.57
N LYS A 611 -21.25 6.73 3.62
CA LYS A 611 -20.80 7.19 4.94
C LYS A 611 -19.31 7.56 4.91
N LEU A 612 -18.49 6.77 4.23
CA LEU A 612 -17.06 7.08 4.06
C LEU A 612 -16.87 8.41 3.35
N TYR A 613 -17.58 8.66 2.24
CA TYR A 613 -17.50 9.92 1.52
C TYR A 613 -17.89 11.12 2.41
N GLN A 614 -18.99 11.02 3.16
CA GLN A 614 -19.39 12.06 4.12
C GLN A 614 -18.32 12.32 5.18
N LEU A 615 -17.68 11.28 5.71
CA LEU A 615 -16.58 11.42 6.66
C LEU A 615 -15.35 12.04 6.01
N LYS A 616 -15.02 11.68 4.77
CA LYS A 616 -13.91 12.28 4.02
C LYS A 616 -14.09 13.79 3.91
N GLN A 617 -15.27 14.27 3.51
CA GLN A 617 -15.55 15.70 3.40
C GLN A 617 -15.48 16.43 4.75
N LYS A 618 -15.80 15.74 5.86
CA LYS A 618 -15.71 16.29 7.22
C LYS A 618 -14.27 16.32 7.76
N ILE A 619 -13.50 15.25 7.53
CA ILE A 619 -12.16 15.05 8.09
C ILE A 619 -11.10 15.79 7.27
N ASP A 620 -11.26 15.82 5.94
CA ASP A 620 -10.34 16.49 5.01
C ASP A 620 -11.07 17.48 4.09
N PRO A 621 -11.67 18.55 4.63
CA PRO A 621 -12.33 19.58 3.82
C PRO A 621 -11.36 20.39 2.96
N TYR A 622 -10.05 20.19 3.13
CA TYR A 622 -8.99 20.90 2.42
C TYR A 622 -8.48 20.12 1.19
N GLY A 623 -8.90 18.85 1.04
CA GLY A 623 -8.40 17.98 -0.01
C GLY A 623 -6.89 17.76 0.08
N VAL A 624 -6.35 17.55 1.29
CA VAL A 624 -4.92 17.27 1.50
C VAL A 624 -4.56 15.91 0.91
N PHE A 625 -5.38 14.90 1.21
CA PHE A 625 -5.09 13.52 0.82
C PHE A 625 -5.92 13.11 -0.39
N TYR A 626 -5.22 12.66 -1.42
CA TYR A 626 -5.78 12.10 -2.64
C TYR A 626 -4.99 10.85 -3.03
N ALA A 627 -5.70 9.86 -3.51
CA ALA A 627 -5.15 8.75 -4.27
C ALA A 627 -6.20 8.25 -5.27
N PRO A 628 -5.82 7.71 -6.44
CA PRO A 628 -6.77 7.10 -7.36
C PRO A 628 -7.61 6.03 -6.64
N THR A 629 -8.91 5.97 -6.94
CA THR A 629 -9.92 5.06 -6.35
C THR A 629 -10.02 5.08 -4.81
N ALA A 630 -9.43 6.09 -4.15
CA ALA A 630 -9.68 6.35 -2.74
C ALA A 630 -11.03 7.05 -2.55
N VAL A 631 -11.57 7.02 -1.33
CA VAL A 631 -12.82 7.70 -1.01
C VAL A 631 -12.69 9.21 -1.28
N GLY A 632 -13.59 9.76 -2.09
CA GLY A 632 -13.56 11.18 -2.49
C GLY A 632 -12.59 11.49 -3.63
N SER A 633 -11.92 10.49 -4.20
CA SER A 633 -11.03 10.69 -5.35
C SER A 633 -11.76 11.08 -6.63
N GLU A 634 -13.07 10.80 -6.72
CA GLU A 634 -13.93 11.18 -7.84
C GLU A 634 -14.10 12.70 -7.98
N ASP A 635 -13.82 13.48 -6.92
CA ASP A 635 -13.84 14.94 -6.95
C ASP A 635 -12.63 15.53 -7.69
N TRP A 636 -11.65 14.68 -8.04
CA TRP A 636 -10.38 15.07 -8.64
C TRP A 636 -10.11 14.35 -9.97
N TYR A 637 -9.23 14.93 -10.77
CA TYR A 637 -8.67 14.33 -11.98
C TYR A 637 -7.20 14.72 -12.16
N ILE A 638 -6.47 13.94 -12.93
CA ILE A 638 -5.08 14.23 -13.28
C ILE A 638 -5.04 14.69 -14.73
N THR A 639 -4.32 15.77 -15.02
CA THR A 639 -4.22 16.33 -16.39
C THR A 639 -3.34 15.47 -17.28
N GLY A 640 -3.58 15.50 -18.59
CA GLY A 640 -2.68 14.89 -19.58
C GLY A 640 -2.58 13.37 -19.49
N GLN A 641 -3.64 12.72 -19.00
CA GLN A 641 -3.71 11.27 -18.90
C GLN A 641 -4.29 10.67 -20.18
N PRO A 642 -3.82 9.49 -20.62
CA PRO A 642 -4.51 8.73 -21.65
C PRO A 642 -5.91 8.32 -21.16
N ALA A 643 -6.88 8.21 -22.07
CA ALA A 643 -8.26 7.90 -21.72
C ALA A 643 -8.44 6.49 -21.11
N TYR A 644 -7.52 5.57 -21.41
CA TYR A 644 -7.61 4.15 -21.04
C TYR A 644 -6.91 3.81 -19.71
N VAL A 645 -6.12 4.73 -19.11
CA VAL A 645 -5.47 4.50 -17.82
C VAL A 645 -5.12 5.80 -17.10
N THR A 646 -5.49 5.88 -15.81
CA THR A 646 -5.12 7.01 -14.94
C THR A 646 -3.73 6.78 -14.35
N LYS A 647 -2.69 7.30 -15.02
CA LYS A 647 -1.33 7.35 -14.45
C LYS A 647 -1.22 8.54 -13.49
N GLN A 648 -0.08 8.65 -12.83
CA GLN A 648 0.19 9.68 -11.82
C GLN A 648 1.20 10.73 -12.30
N THR A 649 1.30 10.91 -13.63
CA THR A 649 2.33 11.70 -14.32
C THR A 649 1.97 13.18 -14.52
N GLY A 650 0.73 13.58 -14.20
CA GLY A 650 0.23 14.93 -14.46
C GLY A 650 -0.12 15.74 -13.21
N ARG A 651 -0.61 16.95 -13.45
CA ARG A 651 -1.11 17.85 -12.40
C ARG A 651 -2.45 17.35 -11.86
N LEU A 652 -2.61 17.38 -10.53
CA LEU A 652 -3.84 17.02 -9.85
C LEU A 652 -4.77 18.23 -9.75
N CYS A 653 -6.00 18.09 -10.24
CA CYS A 653 -7.00 19.15 -10.29
C CYS A 653 -8.35 18.68 -9.76
N HIS A 654 -9.10 19.59 -9.16
CA HIS A 654 -10.48 19.41 -8.76
C HIS A 654 -11.39 19.53 -10.00
N LYS A 655 -12.42 18.68 -10.09
CA LYS A 655 -13.41 18.73 -11.17
C LYS A 655 -14.28 19.99 -11.11
#